data_AF-A0A671KBQ5-F1
#
_entry.id   AF-A0A671KBQ5-F1
#
_cell.length_a   1.000
_cell.length_b   1.000
_cell.length_c   1.000
_cell.angle_alpha   90.00
_cell.angle_beta   90.00
_cell.angle_gamma   90.00
#
_symmetry.space_group_name_H-M   'P 1'
#
loop_
_entity.id
_entity.type
_entity.pdbx_description
1 polymer ?
#
loop_
_entity_poly.entity_id
_entity_poly.type
_entity_poly.pdbx_seq_one_letter_code
_entity_poly.pdbx_strand_id
1 'polypeptide(L)'
;MICLLMHLFPIVPFRMQMWSLNTYLYGPKDDLKHRLLWREVYSAEEEAQLTALVCEAESRGLTFVYGLSPGQDIVFSSSCDLTLLKRKLRQVSDLGCQAFALLFDDIDHSMCQSDTEAFSSFAHAQVTVANEIFRFLGDPPVFLFCPTEYCSSLCTPSVSKSAYLLTIGEDLLPGISVIWTGNKVISRELSPESLAEVQSVLRRPPLIWDNLHANDYDSRRVFLGPFKGRPPGLRAHLRGLLLNPNCEFEANFIPLHTLGSWYKEGKEEGKGERNEEAYSVDRALSSALQGWMKELTQPKCPITSSRSTGALASDEIPADPLMSQDLKAGEDQVSRSFSHEKTSRRGLCSGRVPLSEAQVQLLVGLYYLPHEHGPPAQNLLQDLTWLKANCHCVSVNGNGKKASPQKVEEWRDRAGRFLAACDDVALLHGAVVNSINRAVLYDLYPYIWDLRNTLLVAKAFICWLGERDSRDDLLHGVEAEPWVFKGGLSGEVQMLLPMGTSTELFSHPPPLFPTSRLYNIRPFQQKDKVELYRMVRQLHQRGKGSQDAAISHPDFIGDRCLGASLALCPEYSLVLEDELGVCGCAVGILDVRSFAKRCQATWLPAMRDKYPSRPHGASGHTATKALLYFHEEQDYPDSLLYHFPSQLRLEALPELVDCSVSRSLLTALLTALKANGSQGVFCEVQPIDGLRMEFLTKLGFLEILRGEARPREGVVLGRLL
;
A
#
# COMPACT_ATOMS: atom_id res chain seq x y z
N MET A 1 24.79 3.05 -22.17
CA MET A 1 24.18 1.94 -21.42
C MET A 1 22.89 2.42 -20.82
N ILE A 2 21.76 1.73 -21.06
CA ILE A 2 20.48 2.04 -20.41
C ILE A 2 19.72 0.76 -19.99
N CYS A 3 19.51 0.61 -18.67
CA CYS A 3 18.40 -0.03 -17.92
C CYS A 3 18.63 -1.20 -16.90
N LEU A 4 17.66 -1.32 -15.99
CA LEU A 4 17.21 -2.30 -14.98
C LEU A 4 18.16 -2.97 -13.97
N LEU A 5 17.75 -2.93 -12.68
CA LEU A 5 18.08 -3.86 -11.59
C LEU A 5 16.83 -4.64 -11.19
N MET A 6 16.70 -5.92 -11.51
CA MET A 6 15.60 -6.76 -11.01
C MET A 6 16.03 -8.23 -10.86
N HIS A 7 15.15 -9.03 -10.25
CA HIS A 7 15.25 -10.49 -10.22
C HIS A 7 15.16 -11.14 -11.61
N LEU A 8 15.54 -12.42 -11.69
CA LEU A 8 15.63 -13.27 -12.89
C LEU A 8 14.29 -13.38 -13.66
N PHE A 9 13.96 -12.39 -14.48
CA PHE A 9 12.79 -12.43 -15.38
C PHE A 9 13.22 -12.35 -16.84
N PRO A 10 13.14 -13.46 -17.62
CA PRO A 10 13.50 -13.47 -19.05
C PRO A 10 12.69 -12.47 -19.91
N ILE A 11 11.50 -12.06 -19.43
CA ILE A 11 10.64 -11.08 -20.10
C ILE A 11 11.18 -9.64 -20.04
N VAL A 12 12.07 -9.33 -19.08
CA VAL A 12 12.70 -8.02 -18.96
C VAL A 12 13.54 -7.70 -20.22
N PRO A 13 14.50 -8.57 -20.61
CA PRO A 13 15.24 -8.39 -21.86
C PRO A 13 14.37 -8.17 -23.10
N PHE A 14 13.23 -8.86 -23.20
CA PHE A 14 12.29 -8.71 -24.31
C PHE A 14 11.73 -7.27 -24.41
N ARG A 15 11.19 -6.74 -23.31
CA ARG A 15 10.65 -5.36 -23.28
C ARG A 15 11.73 -4.32 -23.59
N MET A 16 12.93 -4.52 -23.05
CA MET A 16 14.07 -3.62 -23.27
C MET A 16 14.47 -3.54 -24.74
N GLN A 17 14.57 -4.69 -25.42
CA GLN A 17 14.86 -4.74 -26.85
C GLN A 17 13.82 -3.97 -27.68
N MET A 18 12.52 -4.18 -27.41
CA MET A 18 11.42 -3.50 -28.10
C MET A 18 11.49 -1.96 -27.98
N TRP A 19 11.99 -1.46 -26.86
CA TRP A 19 12.15 -0.03 -26.60
C TRP A 19 13.55 0.51 -26.88
N SER A 20 14.39 -0.30 -27.55
CA SER A 20 15.75 0.06 -27.96
C SER A 20 16.69 0.40 -26.79
N LEU A 21 16.41 -0.15 -25.62
CA LEU A 21 17.31 -0.17 -24.46
C LEU A 21 18.37 -1.26 -24.69
N ASN A 22 19.54 -1.16 -24.03
CA ASN A 22 20.71 -1.93 -24.44
C ASN A 22 21.58 -2.48 -23.30
N THR A 23 21.20 -2.30 -22.04
CA THR A 23 22.00 -2.76 -20.91
C THR A 23 21.10 -3.22 -19.80
N TYR A 24 21.40 -4.37 -19.20
CA TYR A 24 20.77 -4.89 -18.00
C TYR A 24 21.82 -5.05 -16.89
N LEU A 25 21.65 -4.39 -15.74
CA LEU A 25 22.55 -4.50 -14.59
C LEU A 25 21.94 -5.44 -13.54
N TYR A 26 22.51 -6.64 -13.39
CA TYR A 26 22.16 -7.53 -12.30
C TYR A 26 22.77 -7.03 -10.98
N GLY A 27 21.93 -6.52 -10.07
CA GLY A 27 22.36 -6.18 -8.70
C GLY A 27 21.24 -6.15 -7.64
N PRO A 28 20.37 -7.17 -7.59
CA PRO A 28 19.30 -7.21 -6.60
C PRO A 28 19.88 -7.29 -5.17
N LYS A 29 19.48 -6.37 -4.28
CA LYS A 29 19.97 -6.35 -2.89
C LYS A 29 19.51 -7.57 -2.06
N ASP A 30 18.41 -8.21 -2.47
CA ASP A 30 17.86 -9.39 -1.81
C ASP A 30 18.52 -10.72 -2.25
N ASP A 31 19.36 -10.72 -3.29
CA ASP A 31 20.24 -11.87 -3.57
C ASP A 31 21.37 -11.88 -2.54
N LEU A 32 21.30 -12.84 -1.61
CA LEU A 32 22.31 -12.98 -0.56
C LEU A 32 23.73 -13.05 -1.14
N LYS A 33 23.95 -13.76 -2.26
CA LYS A 33 25.30 -13.93 -2.85
C LYS A 33 25.76 -12.74 -3.69
N HIS A 34 24.90 -11.73 -3.88
CA HIS A 34 25.27 -10.45 -4.49
C HIS A 34 25.88 -9.49 -3.45
N ARG A 35 25.41 -9.52 -2.20
CA ARG A 35 25.80 -8.57 -1.14
C ARG A 35 26.25 -9.23 0.16
N LEU A 36 25.33 -9.88 0.90
CA LEU A 36 25.60 -10.37 2.26
C LEU A 36 26.63 -11.52 2.31
N LEU A 37 26.56 -12.42 1.32
CA LEU A 37 27.38 -13.62 1.18
C LEU A 37 28.21 -13.55 -0.10
N TRP A 38 28.76 -12.38 -0.44
CA TRP A 38 29.46 -12.13 -1.70
C TRP A 38 30.68 -13.05 -1.93
N ARG A 39 31.27 -13.60 -0.85
CA ARG A 39 32.36 -14.58 -0.89
C ARG A 39 31.92 -15.95 -1.42
N GLU A 40 30.63 -16.28 -1.28
CA GLU A 40 30.07 -17.57 -1.67
C GLU A 40 29.82 -17.62 -3.18
N VAL A 41 30.35 -18.67 -3.83
CA VAL A 41 30.09 -18.94 -5.24
C VAL A 41 28.66 -19.42 -5.46
N TYR A 42 28.14 -19.24 -6.67
CA TYR A 42 26.84 -19.80 -7.05
C TYR A 42 26.92 -21.34 -7.09
N SER A 43 25.82 -21.98 -6.70
CA SER A 43 25.60 -23.42 -6.86
C SER A 43 25.26 -23.74 -8.30
N ALA A 44 25.33 -25.02 -8.69
CA ALA A 44 25.02 -25.44 -10.06
C ALA A 44 23.60 -25.04 -10.53
N GLU A 45 22.62 -25.01 -9.61
CA GLU A 45 21.26 -24.56 -9.93
C GLU A 45 21.21 -23.05 -10.19
N GLU A 46 21.86 -22.24 -9.35
CA GLU A 46 21.94 -20.79 -9.53
C GLU A 46 22.77 -20.42 -10.78
N GLU A 47 23.84 -21.16 -11.08
CA GLU A 47 24.62 -21.02 -12.32
C GLU A 47 23.76 -21.26 -13.56
N ALA A 48 22.91 -22.30 -13.54
CA ALA A 48 22.02 -22.58 -14.67
C ALA A 48 21.02 -21.43 -14.90
N GLN A 49 20.47 -20.85 -13.81
CA GLN A 49 19.57 -19.70 -13.89
C GLN A 49 20.28 -18.44 -14.41
N LEU A 50 21.48 -18.13 -13.91
CA LEU A 50 22.27 -17.00 -14.37
C LEU A 50 22.71 -17.16 -15.82
N THR A 51 23.15 -18.36 -16.23
CA THR A 51 23.52 -18.67 -17.61
C THR A 51 22.35 -18.41 -18.55
N ALA A 52 21.15 -18.90 -18.19
CA ALA A 52 19.95 -18.66 -18.98
C ALA A 52 19.66 -17.16 -19.15
N LEU A 53 19.84 -16.36 -18.10
CA LEU A 53 19.62 -14.91 -18.16
C LEU A 53 20.68 -14.18 -18.99
N VAL A 54 21.96 -14.56 -18.86
CA VAL A 54 23.06 -14.03 -19.68
C VAL A 54 22.79 -14.32 -21.15
N CYS A 55 22.50 -15.57 -21.50
CA CYS A 55 22.18 -15.97 -22.88
C CYS A 55 20.95 -15.22 -23.42
N GLU A 56 19.90 -15.06 -22.61
CA GLU A 56 18.68 -14.34 -23.01
C GLU A 56 18.99 -12.86 -23.30
N ALA A 57 19.76 -12.19 -22.44
CA ALA A 57 20.16 -10.81 -22.64
C ALA A 57 21.00 -10.64 -23.92
N GLU A 58 22.01 -11.49 -24.12
CA GLU A 58 22.88 -11.44 -25.29
C GLU A 58 22.13 -11.74 -26.59
N SER A 59 21.24 -12.74 -26.60
CA SER A 59 20.42 -13.09 -27.76
C SER A 59 19.54 -11.93 -28.27
N ARG A 60 19.29 -10.95 -27.40
CA ARG A 60 18.49 -9.75 -27.66
C ARG A 60 19.34 -8.49 -27.91
N GLY A 61 20.66 -8.63 -27.92
CA GLY A 61 21.59 -7.52 -28.11
C GLY A 61 21.73 -6.61 -26.88
N LEU A 62 21.42 -7.10 -25.68
CA LEU A 62 21.64 -6.38 -24.43
C LEU A 62 22.99 -6.74 -23.83
N THR A 63 23.69 -5.74 -23.28
CA THR A 63 24.84 -5.98 -22.42
C THR A 63 24.36 -6.39 -21.03
N PHE A 64 24.62 -7.64 -20.64
CA PHE A 64 24.42 -8.11 -19.27
C PHE A 64 25.62 -7.71 -18.39
N VAL A 65 25.38 -6.91 -17.37
CA VAL A 65 26.39 -6.46 -16.41
C VAL A 65 26.16 -7.17 -15.07
N TYR A 66 27.15 -7.92 -14.59
CA TYR A 66 27.08 -8.53 -13.26
C TYR A 66 27.62 -7.57 -12.20
N GLY A 67 26.74 -7.09 -11.32
CA GLY A 67 27.11 -6.31 -10.15
C GLY A 67 27.43 -7.18 -8.94
N LEU A 68 28.34 -6.71 -8.09
CA LEU A 68 28.65 -7.31 -6.80
C LEU A 68 28.88 -6.20 -5.75
N SER A 69 28.30 -6.36 -4.57
CA SER A 69 28.38 -5.42 -3.44
C SER A 69 29.21 -5.99 -2.28
N PRO A 70 30.54 -6.02 -2.34
CA PRO A 70 31.37 -6.57 -1.26
C PRO A 70 31.57 -5.61 -0.07
N GLY A 71 31.12 -4.35 -0.18
CA GLY A 71 31.51 -3.26 0.73
C GLY A 71 31.08 -3.39 2.19
N GLN A 72 30.12 -4.27 2.54
CA GLN A 72 29.62 -4.37 3.92
C GLN A 72 30.66 -4.97 4.89
N ASP A 73 31.46 -5.92 4.43
CA ASP A 73 32.36 -6.68 5.31
C ASP A 73 33.69 -7.10 4.63
N ILE A 74 34.02 -6.51 3.48
CA ILE A 74 35.32 -6.71 2.85
C ILE A 74 36.45 -6.12 3.71
N VAL A 75 37.54 -6.86 3.85
CA VAL A 75 38.82 -6.32 4.33
C VAL A 75 39.69 -6.06 3.10
N PHE A 76 39.83 -4.79 2.70
CA PHE A 76 40.45 -4.41 1.42
C PHE A 76 41.92 -4.86 1.30
N SER A 77 42.64 -4.91 2.42
CA SER A 77 44.04 -5.33 2.53
C SER A 77 44.22 -6.85 2.58
N SER A 78 43.13 -7.62 2.73
CA SER A 78 43.18 -9.08 2.84
C SER A 78 43.37 -9.74 1.48
N SER A 79 44.49 -10.44 1.30
CA SER A 79 44.74 -11.26 0.11
C SER A 79 43.73 -12.41 -0.05
N CYS A 80 43.18 -12.89 1.07
CA CYS A 80 42.13 -13.90 1.07
C CYS A 80 40.84 -13.35 0.44
N ASP A 81 40.38 -12.18 0.89
CA ASP A 81 39.16 -11.54 0.36
C ASP A 81 39.32 -11.18 -1.12
N LEU A 82 40.47 -10.66 -1.52
CA LEU A 82 40.77 -10.39 -2.92
C LEU A 82 40.73 -11.68 -3.77
N THR A 83 41.23 -12.80 -3.25
CA THR A 83 41.19 -14.10 -3.92
C THR A 83 39.76 -14.62 -4.08
N LEU A 84 38.94 -14.49 -3.03
CA LEU A 84 37.52 -14.89 -3.07
C LEU A 84 36.71 -14.01 -4.04
N LEU A 85 36.99 -12.70 -4.07
CA LEU A 85 36.40 -11.76 -5.02
C LEU A 85 36.71 -12.15 -6.47
N LYS A 86 37.99 -12.41 -6.77
CA LYS A 86 38.44 -12.88 -8.08
C LYS A 86 37.78 -14.22 -8.45
N ARG A 87 37.70 -15.17 -7.52
CA ARG A 87 37.05 -16.47 -7.73
C ARG A 87 35.57 -16.32 -8.09
N LYS A 88 34.83 -15.49 -7.36
CA LYS A 88 33.40 -15.22 -7.62
C LYS A 88 33.18 -14.59 -9.00
N LEU A 89 33.93 -13.54 -9.32
CA LEU A 89 33.81 -12.86 -10.62
C LEU A 89 34.26 -13.73 -11.79
N ARG A 90 35.28 -14.57 -11.58
CA ARG A 90 35.70 -15.57 -12.58
C ARG A 90 34.61 -16.59 -12.86
N GLN A 91 33.94 -17.11 -11.84
CA GLN A 91 32.80 -18.02 -12.02
C GLN A 91 31.76 -17.40 -12.94
N VAL A 92 31.33 -16.15 -12.69
CA VAL A 92 30.32 -15.48 -13.52
C VAL A 92 30.85 -15.16 -14.93
N SER A 93 32.14 -14.84 -15.06
CA SER A 93 32.78 -14.68 -16.37
C SER A 93 32.75 -15.97 -17.20
N ASP A 94 32.98 -17.12 -16.56
CA ASP A 94 32.95 -18.44 -17.21
C ASP A 94 31.52 -18.83 -17.66
N LEU A 95 30.46 -18.20 -17.13
CA LEU A 95 29.07 -18.32 -17.61
C LEU A 95 28.78 -17.50 -18.88
N GLY A 96 29.77 -16.76 -19.40
CA GLY A 96 29.64 -15.93 -20.60
C GLY A 96 29.52 -14.42 -20.34
N CYS A 97 29.45 -13.98 -19.08
CA CYS A 97 29.35 -12.56 -18.75
C CYS A 97 30.68 -11.82 -19.04
N GLN A 98 30.59 -10.68 -19.73
CA GLN A 98 31.76 -9.87 -20.15
C GLN A 98 31.77 -8.45 -19.57
N ALA A 99 30.78 -8.11 -18.74
CA ALA A 99 30.63 -6.78 -18.16
C ALA A 99 30.33 -6.87 -16.67
N PHE A 100 30.99 -6.03 -15.86
CA PHE A 100 30.98 -6.17 -14.40
C PHE A 100 30.76 -4.83 -13.70
N ALA A 101 30.32 -4.88 -12.45
CA ALA A 101 30.23 -3.72 -11.57
C ALA A 101 30.65 -4.06 -10.14
N LEU A 102 31.43 -3.18 -9.52
CA LEU A 102 31.66 -3.19 -8.07
C LEU A 102 30.88 -2.06 -7.42
N LEU A 103 30.08 -2.38 -6.42
CA LEU A 103 29.13 -1.47 -5.81
C LEU A 103 29.48 -1.24 -4.34
N PHE A 104 29.89 -0.01 -4.00
CA PHE A 104 30.23 0.42 -2.63
C PHE A 104 29.20 1.40 -2.06
N ASP A 105 27.93 1.22 -2.44
CA ASP A 105 26.78 2.00 -1.99
C ASP A 105 26.19 1.48 -0.66
N ASP A 106 25.67 2.40 0.15
CA ASP A 106 24.99 2.15 1.43
C ASP A 106 25.83 1.33 2.43
N ILE A 107 27.08 1.77 2.62
CA ILE A 107 28.04 1.22 3.58
C ILE A 107 28.60 2.31 4.50
N ASP A 108 29.15 1.89 5.65
CA ASP A 108 29.88 2.79 6.55
C ASP A 108 31.19 3.27 5.90
N HIS A 109 31.66 4.47 6.27
CA HIS A 109 32.90 5.05 5.76
C HIS A 109 34.13 4.62 6.59
N SER A 110 33.93 3.81 7.63
CA SER A 110 34.99 3.29 8.49
C SER A 110 35.72 2.11 7.84
N MET A 111 37.03 2.09 8.04
CA MET A 111 37.89 0.96 7.69
C MET A 111 38.27 0.19 8.95
N CYS A 112 38.50 -1.12 8.80
CA CYS A 112 39.10 -1.90 9.86
C CYS A 112 40.57 -1.48 10.09
N GLN A 113 41.18 -1.95 11.19
CA GLN A 113 42.54 -1.56 11.55
C GLN A 113 43.57 -1.91 10.46
N SER A 114 43.52 -3.12 9.90
CA SER A 114 44.46 -3.55 8.86
C SER A 114 44.37 -2.70 7.60
N ASP A 115 43.16 -2.29 7.21
CA ASP A 115 42.95 -1.41 6.06
C ASP A 115 43.44 0.01 6.33
N THR A 116 43.28 0.50 7.55
CA THR A 116 43.79 1.83 7.96
C THR A 116 45.32 1.88 7.95
N GLU A 117 45.98 0.77 8.26
CA GLU A 117 47.45 0.65 8.18
C GLU A 117 47.94 0.50 6.73
N ALA A 118 47.14 -0.08 5.84
CA ALA A 118 47.50 -0.36 4.45
C ALA A 118 47.16 0.78 3.47
N PHE A 119 46.10 1.55 3.72
CA PHE A 119 45.57 2.54 2.79
C PHE A 119 45.49 3.94 3.42
N SER A 120 45.82 4.95 2.62
CA SER A 120 45.75 6.36 3.02
C SER A 120 44.33 6.91 3.18
N SER A 121 43.33 6.29 2.54
CA SER A 121 41.93 6.69 2.62
C SER A 121 40.99 5.55 2.19
N PHE A 122 39.70 5.69 2.52
CA PHE A 122 38.67 4.74 2.08
C PHE A 122 38.53 4.69 0.56
N ALA A 123 38.62 5.83 -0.12
CA ALA A 123 38.64 5.90 -1.57
C ALA A 123 39.83 5.14 -2.17
N HIS A 124 41.02 5.30 -1.59
CA HIS A 124 42.23 4.62 -2.06
C HIS A 124 42.05 3.10 -1.97
N ALA A 125 41.54 2.58 -0.84
CA ALA A 125 41.27 1.15 -0.68
C ALA A 125 40.30 0.60 -1.76
N GLN A 126 39.19 1.29 -1.99
CA GLN A 126 38.19 0.90 -3.00
C GLN A 126 38.75 0.95 -4.43
N VAL A 127 39.48 2.02 -4.76
CA VAL A 127 40.11 2.20 -6.08
C VAL A 127 41.16 1.13 -6.33
N THR A 128 41.99 0.80 -5.34
CA THR A 128 43.00 -0.27 -5.47
C THR A 128 42.35 -1.60 -5.81
N VAL A 129 41.31 -2.00 -5.06
CA VAL A 129 40.58 -3.25 -5.34
C VAL A 129 39.88 -3.20 -6.70
N ALA A 130 39.23 -2.09 -7.05
CA ALA A 130 38.52 -1.96 -8.32
C ALA A 130 39.46 -2.05 -9.53
N ASN A 131 40.61 -1.37 -9.47
CA ASN A 131 41.62 -1.41 -10.52
C ASN A 131 42.23 -2.81 -10.68
N GLU A 132 42.52 -3.49 -9.57
CA GLU A 132 43.05 -4.86 -9.55
C GLU A 132 42.07 -5.85 -10.18
N ILE A 133 40.78 -5.75 -9.83
CA ILE A 133 39.73 -6.60 -10.40
C ILE A 133 39.49 -6.30 -11.89
N PHE A 134 39.47 -5.03 -12.28
CA PHE A 134 39.34 -4.63 -13.69
C PHE A 134 40.44 -5.25 -14.55
N ARG A 135 41.69 -5.18 -14.08
CA ARG A 135 42.86 -5.79 -14.75
C ARG A 135 42.81 -7.31 -14.77
N PHE A 136 42.43 -7.92 -13.64
CA PHE A 136 42.30 -9.37 -13.53
C PHE A 136 41.28 -9.94 -14.53
N LEU A 137 40.18 -9.23 -14.78
CA LEU A 137 39.16 -9.61 -15.76
C LEU A 137 39.56 -9.28 -17.21
N GLY A 138 40.77 -8.74 -17.44
CA GLY A 138 41.28 -8.46 -18.78
C GLY A 138 40.74 -7.17 -19.40
N ASP A 139 40.57 -6.12 -18.59
CA ASP A 139 40.10 -4.80 -19.02
C ASP A 139 38.76 -4.86 -19.80
N PRO A 140 37.68 -5.40 -19.21
CA PRO A 140 36.43 -5.64 -19.91
C PRO A 140 35.85 -4.34 -20.53
N PRO A 141 35.10 -4.44 -21.64
CA PRO A 141 34.59 -3.27 -22.36
C PRO A 141 33.63 -2.41 -21.53
N VAL A 142 33.02 -3.01 -20.50
CA VAL A 142 32.15 -2.37 -19.53
C VAL A 142 32.56 -2.83 -18.14
N PHE A 143 33.04 -1.87 -17.33
CA PHE A 143 33.24 -2.04 -15.91
C PHE A 143 32.69 -0.82 -15.16
N LEU A 144 31.80 -1.04 -14.21
CA LEU A 144 31.17 0.03 -13.44
C LEU A 144 31.67 0.05 -12.00
N PHE A 145 31.80 1.25 -11.45
CA PHE A 145 32.14 1.49 -10.06
C PHE A 145 31.06 2.36 -9.43
N CYS A 146 30.37 1.86 -8.41
CA CYS A 146 29.47 2.68 -7.59
C CYS A 146 30.21 3.20 -6.37
N PRO A 147 30.48 4.52 -6.28
CA PRO A 147 31.11 5.11 -5.11
C PRO A 147 30.17 5.07 -3.89
N THR A 148 30.74 5.24 -2.70
CA THR A 148 30.00 5.45 -1.46
C THR A 148 29.34 6.83 -1.43
N GLU A 149 30.07 7.88 -1.86
CA GLU A 149 29.49 9.18 -2.16
C GLU A 149 28.93 9.17 -3.60
N TYR A 150 27.74 8.61 -3.82
CA TYR A 150 27.14 8.45 -5.17
C TYR A 150 26.15 9.55 -5.58
N CYS A 151 25.96 10.57 -4.74
CA CYS A 151 25.15 11.74 -5.07
C CYS A 151 25.63 12.99 -4.33
N SER A 152 25.26 14.18 -4.82
CA SER A 152 25.77 15.45 -4.29
C SER A 152 25.51 15.61 -2.79
N SER A 153 24.36 15.15 -2.29
CA SER A 153 24.01 15.26 -0.86
C SER A 153 24.82 14.36 0.06
N LEU A 154 25.55 13.36 -0.47
CA LEU A 154 26.46 12.51 0.29
C LEU A 154 27.90 13.06 0.30
N CYS A 155 28.22 14.01 -0.58
CA CYS A 155 29.56 14.56 -0.68
C CYS A 155 29.87 15.56 0.42
N THR A 156 31.01 15.37 1.08
CA THR A 156 31.46 16.27 2.16
C THR A 156 32.80 16.94 1.79
N PRO A 157 32.93 18.28 1.84
CA PRO A 157 31.87 19.27 2.13
C PRO A 157 31.00 19.61 0.91
N SER A 158 31.43 19.26 -0.30
CA SER A 158 30.70 19.44 -1.57
C SER A 158 31.30 18.52 -2.63
N VAL A 159 30.62 18.35 -3.77
CA VAL A 159 31.12 17.53 -4.90
C VAL A 159 32.53 17.96 -5.32
N SER A 160 32.71 19.24 -5.66
CA SER A 160 33.99 19.84 -6.08
C SER A 160 35.15 19.77 -5.07
N LYS A 161 34.86 19.51 -3.79
CA LYS A 161 35.86 19.52 -2.71
C LYS A 161 35.93 18.20 -1.95
N SER A 162 35.19 17.18 -2.38
CA SER A 162 35.23 15.86 -1.76
C SER A 162 36.58 15.22 -2.03
N ALA A 163 37.37 15.02 -0.96
CA ALA A 163 38.65 14.29 -1.06
C ALA A 163 38.43 12.86 -1.58
N TYR A 164 37.31 12.25 -1.19
CA TYR A 164 36.91 10.91 -1.63
C TYR A 164 36.70 10.85 -3.15
N LEU A 165 35.93 11.78 -3.72
CA LEU A 165 35.71 11.82 -5.18
C LEU A 165 36.94 12.26 -5.96
N LEU A 166 37.77 13.15 -5.41
CA LEU A 166 39.03 13.57 -6.03
C LEU A 166 39.98 12.37 -6.21
N THR A 167 40.14 11.53 -5.18
CA THR A 167 40.91 10.28 -5.26
C THR A 167 40.34 9.33 -6.31
N ILE A 168 39.01 9.16 -6.39
CA ILE A 168 38.38 8.34 -7.44
C ILE A 168 38.62 8.91 -8.84
N GLY A 169 38.56 10.24 -8.98
CA GLY A 169 38.84 10.91 -10.25
C GLY A 169 40.28 10.70 -10.71
N GLU A 170 41.23 10.78 -9.77
CA GLU A 170 42.67 10.68 -10.00
C GLU A 170 43.14 9.26 -10.26
N ASP A 171 42.75 8.31 -9.41
CA ASP A 171 43.43 7.02 -9.29
C ASP A 171 42.64 5.87 -9.94
N LEU A 172 41.33 6.01 -10.16
CA LEU A 172 40.52 4.98 -10.82
C LEU A 172 40.89 4.90 -12.30
N LEU A 173 41.14 3.69 -12.80
CA LEU A 173 41.54 3.49 -14.19
C LEU A 173 40.52 4.08 -15.17
N PRO A 174 40.95 4.75 -16.25
CA PRO A 174 40.06 5.50 -17.15
C PRO A 174 39.05 4.64 -17.92
N GLY A 175 39.27 3.32 -18.01
CA GLY A 175 38.32 2.37 -18.59
C GLY A 175 37.11 2.08 -17.70
N ILE A 176 37.18 2.42 -16.41
CA ILE A 176 36.12 2.19 -15.44
C ILE A 176 35.14 3.37 -15.45
N SER A 177 33.86 3.07 -15.63
CA SER A 177 32.78 4.07 -15.58
C SER A 177 32.29 4.25 -14.14
N VAL A 178 32.03 5.48 -13.71
CA VAL A 178 31.59 5.79 -12.34
C VAL A 178 30.09 6.06 -12.32
N ILE A 179 29.37 5.39 -11.43
CA ILE A 179 27.92 5.55 -11.22
C ILE A 179 27.65 6.82 -10.41
N TRP A 180 26.55 7.51 -10.73
CA TRP A 180 26.08 8.72 -10.03
C TRP A 180 24.55 8.81 -10.06
N THR A 181 23.88 9.20 -8.96
CA THR A 181 22.40 9.31 -8.93
C THR A 181 21.88 10.76 -9.04
N GLY A 182 22.79 11.73 -9.12
CA GLY A 182 22.47 13.15 -9.25
C GLY A 182 22.63 13.93 -7.94
N ASN A 183 21.75 14.91 -7.73
CA ASN A 183 21.83 15.79 -6.56
C ASN A 183 21.42 15.11 -5.25
N LYS A 184 20.54 14.11 -5.35
CA LYS A 184 20.06 13.28 -4.24
C LYS A 184 20.04 11.82 -4.68
N VAL A 185 19.81 10.91 -3.71
CA VAL A 185 19.53 9.50 -3.99
C VAL A 185 18.39 9.38 -5.02
N ILE A 186 17.31 10.14 -4.82
CA ILE A 186 16.19 10.28 -5.76
C ILE A 186 16.16 11.72 -6.27
N SER A 187 16.77 11.96 -7.42
CA SER A 187 16.84 13.31 -8.01
C SER A 187 15.52 13.70 -8.67
N ARG A 188 14.93 14.84 -8.27
CA ARG A 188 13.74 15.41 -8.94
C ARG A 188 14.07 15.80 -10.39
N GLU A 189 15.17 16.50 -10.58
CA GLU A 189 15.68 16.94 -11.88
C GLU A 189 17.19 16.76 -11.95
N LEU A 190 17.71 16.57 -13.17
CA LEU A 190 19.13 16.56 -13.49
C LEU A 190 19.41 17.63 -14.54
N SER A 191 20.49 18.39 -14.36
CA SER A 191 20.89 19.46 -15.28
C SER A 191 22.31 19.24 -15.81
N PRO A 192 22.63 19.67 -17.05
CA PRO A 192 23.98 19.61 -17.59
C PRO A 192 25.03 20.29 -16.70
N GLU A 193 24.66 21.38 -16.01
CA GLU A 193 25.55 22.13 -15.13
C GLU A 193 25.95 21.31 -13.91
N SER A 194 24.97 20.65 -13.26
CA SER A 194 25.24 19.77 -12.12
C SER A 194 26.16 18.59 -12.50
N LEU A 195 26.01 18.06 -13.72
CA LEU A 195 26.85 16.97 -14.21
C LEU A 195 28.23 17.43 -14.66
N ALA A 196 28.37 18.68 -15.11
CA ALA A 196 29.66 19.25 -15.47
C ALA A 196 30.58 19.35 -14.23
N GLU A 197 30.03 19.74 -13.07
CA GLU A 197 30.77 19.73 -11.80
C GLU A 197 31.25 18.31 -11.47
N VAL A 198 30.35 17.32 -11.51
CA VAL A 198 30.66 15.91 -11.24
C VAL A 198 31.72 15.38 -12.20
N GLN A 199 31.57 15.63 -13.50
CA GLN A 199 32.53 15.23 -14.52
C GLN A 199 33.91 15.85 -14.30
N SER A 200 33.99 17.09 -13.82
CA SER A 200 35.27 17.76 -13.53
C SER A 200 36.05 17.06 -12.42
N VAL A 201 35.35 16.60 -11.37
CA VAL A 201 35.94 15.90 -10.22
C VAL A 201 36.28 14.46 -10.59
N LEU A 202 35.35 13.74 -11.21
CA LEU A 202 35.54 12.35 -11.61
C LEU A 202 36.48 12.18 -12.80
N ARG A 203 36.80 13.27 -13.53
CA ARG A 203 37.62 13.28 -14.75
C ARG A 203 37.10 12.38 -15.88
N ARG A 204 35.80 12.06 -15.85
CA ARG A 204 35.09 11.25 -16.84
C ARG A 204 33.59 11.53 -16.79
N PRO A 205 32.85 11.41 -17.90
CA PRO A 205 31.39 11.52 -17.88
C PRO A 205 30.79 10.46 -16.95
N PRO A 206 29.91 10.83 -16.02
CA PRO A 206 29.27 9.86 -15.13
C PRO A 206 28.30 8.96 -15.89
N LEU A 207 28.07 7.76 -15.35
CA LEU A 207 26.92 6.93 -15.70
C LEU A 207 25.82 7.18 -14.68
N ILE A 208 24.65 7.61 -15.11
CA ILE A 208 23.54 7.84 -14.19
C ILE A 208 22.95 6.51 -13.74
N TRP A 209 22.76 6.34 -12.43
CA TRP A 209 21.84 5.36 -11.87
C TRP A 209 20.63 6.13 -11.36
N ASP A 210 19.54 6.05 -12.08
CA ASP A 210 18.35 6.87 -11.88
C ASP A 210 17.34 6.15 -11.00
N ASN A 211 17.07 6.70 -9.82
CA ASN A 211 16.09 6.18 -8.87
C ASN A 211 14.73 6.88 -8.99
N LEU A 212 14.44 7.60 -10.08
CA LEU A 212 13.16 8.32 -10.26
C LEU A 212 11.93 7.42 -10.05
N HIS A 213 12.03 6.13 -10.33
CA HIS A 213 10.93 5.17 -10.17
C HIS A 213 11.21 4.07 -9.14
N ALA A 214 12.29 4.18 -8.37
CA ALA A 214 12.56 3.25 -7.27
C ALA A 214 11.51 3.44 -6.17
N ASN A 215 11.05 2.35 -5.54
CA ASN A 215 10.09 2.37 -4.43
C ASN A 215 10.46 1.48 -3.23
N ASP A 216 11.64 0.87 -3.26
CA ASP A 216 12.20 0.04 -2.19
C ASP A 216 12.26 0.73 -0.82
N TYR A 217 12.46 2.06 -0.81
CA TYR A 217 12.49 2.87 0.42
C TYR A 217 11.11 3.09 1.08
N ASP A 218 10.00 2.84 0.38
CA ASP A 218 8.64 2.95 0.93
C ASP A 218 7.66 2.00 0.22
N SER A 219 7.44 0.84 0.84
CA SER A 219 6.54 -0.23 0.36
C SER A 219 5.08 0.19 0.11
N ARG A 220 4.65 1.38 0.56
CA ARG A 220 3.31 1.92 0.30
C ARG A 220 3.27 2.84 -0.92
N ARG A 221 4.40 3.03 -1.61
CA ARG A 221 4.51 3.85 -2.83
C ARG A 221 4.80 2.98 -4.05
N VAL A 222 4.26 3.38 -5.19
CA VAL A 222 4.54 2.83 -6.51
C VAL A 222 4.46 3.96 -7.52
N PHE A 223 5.26 3.91 -8.59
CA PHE A 223 5.44 4.99 -9.55
C PHE A 223 5.16 4.51 -10.97
N LEU A 224 4.00 4.90 -11.49
CA LEU A 224 3.50 4.56 -12.84
C LEU A 224 3.60 5.74 -13.80
N GLY A 225 4.09 6.89 -13.34
CA GLY A 225 4.27 8.09 -14.15
C GLY A 225 5.41 7.99 -15.16
N PRO A 226 5.49 8.94 -16.12
CA PRO A 226 6.49 8.96 -17.18
C PRO A 226 7.88 9.38 -16.68
N PHE A 227 8.92 8.93 -17.38
CA PHE A 227 10.29 9.43 -17.17
C PHE A 227 10.36 10.95 -17.40
N LYS A 228 10.83 11.71 -16.40
CA LYS A 228 10.73 13.19 -16.37
C LYS A 228 11.92 13.83 -15.62
N GLY A 229 12.18 15.10 -15.93
CA GLY A 229 13.18 15.93 -15.24
C GLY A 229 14.62 15.71 -15.72
N ARG A 230 14.80 15.03 -16.86
CA ARG A 230 16.10 14.82 -17.53
C ARG A 230 15.98 15.33 -18.96
N PRO A 231 16.46 16.54 -19.29
CA PRO A 231 16.35 17.06 -20.65
C PRO A 231 17.12 16.16 -21.63
N PRO A 232 16.67 15.94 -22.88
CA PRO A 232 17.35 15.05 -23.85
C PRO A 232 18.83 15.39 -24.08
N GLY A 233 19.16 16.69 -24.10
CA GLY A 233 20.52 17.19 -24.23
C GLY A 233 21.48 16.70 -23.13
N LEU A 234 20.97 16.24 -21.99
CA LEU A 234 21.76 15.64 -20.90
C LEU A 234 22.64 14.48 -21.41
N ARG A 235 22.17 13.76 -22.44
CA ARG A 235 22.89 12.61 -23.01
C ARG A 235 24.30 12.91 -23.50
N ALA A 236 24.56 14.13 -23.97
CA ALA A 236 25.90 14.51 -24.42
C ALA A 236 26.92 14.55 -23.27
N HIS A 237 26.44 14.61 -22.03
CA HIS A 237 27.25 14.70 -20.80
C HIS A 237 27.36 13.36 -20.05
N LEU A 238 26.79 12.28 -20.60
CA LEU A 238 26.66 10.99 -19.92
C LEU A 238 27.42 9.87 -20.61
N ARG A 239 28.01 8.98 -19.80
CA ARG A 239 28.46 7.66 -20.27
C ARG A 239 27.29 6.71 -20.51
N GLY A 240 26.24 6.84 -19.70
CA GLY A 240 25.02 6.03 -19.74
C GLY A 240 24.01 6.50 -18.71
N LEU A 241 22.83 5.88 -18.72
CA LEU A 241 21.77 6.11 -17.74
C LEU A 241 21.05 4.79 -17.49
N LEU A 242 21.24 4.16 -16.35
CA LEU A 242 20.51 2.99 -15.90
C LEU A 242 19.32 3.44 -15.05
N LEU A 243 18.12 2.90 -15.30
CA LEU A 243 16.95 3.14 -14.44
C LEU A 243 16.85 2.01 -13.42
N ASN A 244 16.80 2.37 -12.14
CA ASN A 244 16.36 1.52 -11.04
C ASN A 244 14.86 1.77 -10.80
N PRO A 245 13.99 0.83 -11.23
CA PRO A 245 12.55 1.07 -11.30
C PRO A 245 11.85 0.55 -10.03
N ASN A 246 10.52 0.36 -10.07
CA ASN A 246 9.78 -0.21 -8.94
C ASN A 246 10.17 -1.68 -8.71
N CYS A 247 9.99 -2.17 -7.48
CA CYS A 247 10.11 -3.57 -7.13
C CYS A 247 9.11 -4.45 -7.91
N GLU A 248 7.89 -3.94 -8.12
CA GLU A 248 6.82 -4.64 -8.83
C GLU A 248 7.06 -4.60 -10.34
N PHE A 249 7.18 -5.78 -10.96
CA PHE A 249 7.59 -5.89 -12.35
C PHE A 249 6.58 -5.27 -13.33
N GLU A 250 5.28 -5.50 -13.13
CA GLU A 250 4.25 -4.96 -14.02
C GLU A 250 4.04 -3.45 -13.84
N ALA A 251 4.48 -2.86 -12.73
CA ALA A 251 4.47 -1.41 -12.53
C ALA A 251 5.48 -0.68 -13.44
N ASN A 252 6.45 -1.40 -14.00
CA ASN A 252 7.57 -0.83 -14.74
C ASN A 252 7.33 -0.65 -16.24
N PHE A 253 6.12 -0.92 -16.75
CA PHE A 253 5.82 -0.75 -18.17
C PHE A 253 6.02 0.71 -18.62
N ILE A 254 5.35 1.67 -17.98
CA ILE A 254 5.42 3.09 -18.35
C ILE A 254 6.82 3.67 -18.10
N PRO A 255 7.47 3.46 -16.92
CA PRO A 255 8.83 3.93 -16.68
C PRO A 255 9.82 3.53 -17.78
N LEU A 256 9.80 2.27 -18.19
CA LEU A 256 10.72 1.74 -19.20
C LEU A 256 10.38 2.18 -20.62
N HIS A 257 9.09 2.19 -20.97
CA HIS A 257 8.63 2.64 -22.27
C HIS A 257 9.02 4.11 -22.50
N THR A 258 8.74 4.98 -21.52
CA THR A 258 9.02 6.42 -21.62
C THR A 258 10.51 6.73 -21.60
N LEU A 259 11.31 5.97 -20.88
CA LEU A 259 12.78 6.01 -20.99
C LEU A 259 13.27 5.62 -22.39
N GLY A 260 12.66 4.60 -23.00
CA GLY A 260 12.93 4.21 -24.39
C GLY A 260 12.59 5.33 -25.39
N SER A 261 11.46 6.02 -25.22
CA SER A 261 11.09 7.19 -26.01
C SER A 261 12.12 8.32 -25.87
N TRP A 262 12.48 8.67 -24.63
CA TRP A 262 13.53 9.66 -24.33
C TRP A 262 14.87 9.29 -24.98
N TYR A 263 15.22 8.00 -25.00
CA TYR A 263 16.43 7.51 -25.66
C TYR A 263 16.36 7.50 -27.20
N LYS A 264 15.18 7.47 -27.81
CA LYS A 264 15.10 7.56 -29.29
C LYS A 264 15.26 9.00 -29.74
N GLU A 265 14.54 9.91 -29.13
CA GLU A 265 14.54 11.33 -29.51
C GLU A 265 15.90 11.99 -29.27
N GLY A 266 16.57 11.67 -28.16
CA GLY A 266 17.93 12.16 -27.92
C GLY A 266 19.01 11.61 -28.89
N LYS A 267 18.71 10.63 -29.76
CA LYS A 267 19.62 10.24 -30.87
C LYS A 267 19.46 11.15 -32.09
N GLU A 268 18.29 11.74 -32.28
CA GLU A 268 17.95 12.50 -33.47
C GLU A 268 18.46 13.94 -33.39
N GLU A 269 18.49 14.55 -32.19
CA GLU A 269 19.08 15.88 -31.95
C GLU A 269 20.58 15.97 -32.31
N GLY A 270 21.32 14.86 -32.26
CA GLY A 270 22.75 14.82 -32.59
C GLY A 270 23.11 14.90 -34.08
N LYS A 271 22.12 14.88 -34.99
CA LYS A 271 22.33 14.82 -36.45
C LYS A 271 22.17 16.14 -37.21
N GLY A 272 22.14 17.29 -36.52
CA GLY A 272 22.28 18.61 -37.15
C GLY A 272 21.04 19.17 -37.85
N GLU A 273 19.93 18.44 -37.90
CA GLU A 273 18.61 18.99 -38.21
C GLU A 273 17.89 19.25 -36.89
N ARG A 274 17.60 20.52 -36.57
CA ARG A 274 16.69 20.86 -35.46
C ARG A 274 15.30 20.37 -35.84
N ASN A 275 14.97 19.12 -35.51
CA ASN A 275 13.58 18.71 -35.45
C ASN A 275 12.93 19.38 -34.24
N GLU A 276 11.78 20.00 -34.46
CA GLU A 276 10.94 20.67 -33.44
C GLU A 276 10.32 19.69 -32.42
N GLU A 277 10.62 18.38 -32.49
CA GLU A 277 10.08 17.37 -31.58
C GLU A 277 11.04 17.05 -30.44
N ALA A 278 11.30 18.04 -29.58
CA ALA A 278 11.88 17.81 -28.26
C ALA A 278 11.02 16.81 -27.46
N TYR A 279 11.66 16.04 -26.55
CA TYR A 279 10.95 15.09 -25.70
C TYR A 279 9.79 15.71 -24.94
N SER A 280 8.60 15.17 -25.21
CA SER A 280 7.35 15.57 -24.57
C SER A 280 6.91 14.45 -23.65
N VAL A 281 6.88 14.77 -22.35
CA VAL A 281 6.40 13.88 -21.30
C VAL A 281 4.98 13.38 -21.60
N ASP A 282 4.10 14.27 -22.06
CA ASP A 282 2.70 13.94 -22.35
C ASP A 282 2.55 13.01 -23.56
N ARG A 283 3.34 13.23 -24.63
CA ARG A 283 3.35 12.32 -25.80
C ARG A 283 3.91 10.95 -25.42
N ALA A 284 5.01 10.92 -24.66
CA ALA A 284 5.62 9.69 -24.20
C ALA A 284 4.67 8.88 -23.30
N LEU A 285 3.99 9.55 -22.36
CA LEU A 285 2.99 8.94 -21.49
C LEU A 285 1.80 8.40 -22.30
N SER A 286 1.27 9.19 -23.23
CA SER A 286 0.15 8.77 -24.09
C SER A 286 0.49 7.53 -24.91
N SER A 287 1.69 7.50 -25.50
CA SER A 287 2.19 6.34 -26.24
C SER A 287 2.38 5.11 -25.34
N ALA A 288 2.94 5.30 -24.14
CA ALA A 288 3.11 4.23 -23.17
C ALA A 288 1.77 3.66 -22.69
N LEU A 289 0.76 4.51 -22.42
CA LEU A 289 -0.59 4.08 -22.06
C LEU A 289 -1.23 3.23 -23.15
N GLN A 290 -1.15 3.68 -24.42
CA GLN A 290 -1.65 2.90 -25.55
C GLN A 290 -0.95 1.53 -25.68
N GLY A 291 0.36 1.47 -25.42
CA GLY A 291 1.12 0.23 -25.37
C GLY A 291 0.68 -0.69 -24.24
N TRP A 292 0.55 -0.16 -23.02
CA TRP A 292 0.22 -0.93 -21.84
C TRP A 292 -1.19 -1.50 -21.92
N MET A 293 -2.15 -0.72 -22.43
CA MET A 293 -3.53 -1.16 -22.66
C MET A 293 -3.61 -2.43 -23.52
N LYS A 294 -2.70 -2.59 -24.50
CA LYS A 294 -2.62 -3.82 -25.32
C LYS A 294 -2.15 -5.03 -24.53
N GLU A 295 -1.29 -4.87 -23.53
CA GLU A 295 -0.86 -5.95 -22.65
C GLU A 295 -1.88 -6.25 -21.55
N LEU A 296 -2.55 -5.23 -21.02
CA LEU A 296 -3.59 -5.37 -19.99
C LEU A 296 -4.85 -6.07 -20.52
N THR A 297 -5.08 -5.99 -21.83
CA THR A 297 -6.19 -6.65 -22.52
C THR A 297 -5.93 -8.11 -22.87
N GLN A 298 -4.74 -8.64 -22.55
CA GLN A 298 -4.37 -10.03 -22.80
C GLN A 298 -4.24 -10.81 -21.48
N PRO A 299 -4.74 -12.06 -21.40
CA PRO A 299 -4.51 -12.90 -20.23
C PRO A 299 -3.04 -13.33 -20.20
N LYS A 300 -2.27 -12.83 -19.24
CA LYS A 300 -0.98 -13.42 -18.87
C LYS A 300 -1.23 -14.55 -17.88
N CYS A 301 -0.94 -15.80 -18.26
CA CYS A 301 -0.80 -16.87 -17.28
C CYS A 301 0.48 -16.64 -16.45
N PRO A 302 0.48 -16.99 -15.16
CA PRO A 302 1.75 -17.09 -14.43
C PRO A 302 2.65 -18.09 -15.17
N ILE A 303 3.91 -17.69 -15.36
CA ILE A 303 4.93 -18.44 -16.07
C ILE A 303 4.95 -19.89 -15.54
N THR A 304 4.45 -20.83 -16.33
CA THR A 304 4.82 -22.23 -16.16
C THR A 304 6.28 -22.33 -16.57
N SER A 305 7.15 -22.67 -15.63
CA SER A 305 8.49 -23.19 -15.94
C SER A 305 8.36 -24.14 -17.12
N SER A 306 9.02 -23.85 -18.24
CA SER A 306 9.11 -24.76 -19.37
C SER A 306 9.82 -26.03 -18.88
N ARG A 307 9.03 -27.03 -18.44
CA ARG A 307 9.53 -28.40 -18.36
C ARG A 307 9.87 -28.80 -19.78
N SER A 308 11.17 -28.89 -20.05
CA SER A 308 11.72 -29.54 -21.21
C SER A 308 11.07 -30.91 -21.35
N THR A 309 10.54 -31.18 -22.54
CA THR A 309 10.08 -32.49 -22.95
C THR A 309 11.29 -33.40 -23.12
N GLY A 310 11.73 -33.98 -22.01
CA GLY A 310 12.66 -35.11 -21.97
C GLY A 310 11.91 -36.35 -21.50
N ALA A 311 11.64 -37.27 -22.42
CA ALA A 311 11.09 -38.58 -22.11
C ALA A 311 12.08 -39.37 -21.25
N LEU A 312 11.68 -39.76 -20.03
CA LEU A 312 12.33 -40.80 -19.25
C LEU A 312 11.25 -41.64 -18.55
N ALA A 313 11.45 -42.94 -18.65
CA ALA A 313 10.50 -43.99 -18.34
C ALA A 313 10.13 -44.07 -16.86
N SER A 314 8.96 -44.68 -16.66
CA SER A 314 8.39 -45.19 -15.42
C SER A 314 9.42 -45.80 -14.45
N ASP A 315 9.32 -45.43 -13.19
CA ASP A 315 9.48 -46.37 -12.08
C ASP A 315 8.52 -45.97 -10.93
N GLU A 316 7.64 -46.91 -10.61
CA GLU A 316 6.69 -46.92 -9.49
C GLU A 316 7.40 -47.26 -8.19
N ILE A 317 7.09 -46.61 -7.06
CA ILE A 317 6.99 -47.26 -5.73
C ILE A 317 6.05 -46.40 -4.83
N PRO A 318 5.38 -46.92 -3.77
CA PRO A 318 3.93 -46.94 -3.66
C PRO A 318 3.40 -46.11 -2.48
N ALA A 319 2.09 -45.84 -2.49
CA ALA A 319 1.36 -45.29 -1.35
C ALA A 319 0.92 -46.41 -0.41
N ASP A 320 1.14 -46.24 0.90
CA ASP A 320 0.55 -47.09 1.95
C ASP A 320 -0.42 -46.26 2.83
N PRO A 321 -1.62 -46.78 3.19
CA PRO A 321 -2.71 -46.00 3.78
C PRO A 321 -3.00 -46.36 5.26
N LEU A 322 -3.40 -45.37 6.06
CA LEU A 322 -4.10 -45.54 7.36
C LEU A 322 -4.96 -44.26 7.56
N MET A 323 -6.20 -44.24 8.03
CA MET A 323 -7.26 -45.21 8.27
C MET A 323 -8.57 -44.41 8.20
N SER A 324 -9.58 -44.93 7.52
CA SER A 324 -10.98 -44.58 7.77
C SER A 324 -11.81 -45.86 7.66
N GLN A 325 -12.29 -46.32 8.81
CA GLN A 325 -13.52 -47.09 8.95
C GLN A 325 -14.52 -46.06 9.52
N ASP A 326 -15.71 -45.85 8.97
CA ASP A 326 -16.74 -46.87 8.97
C ASP A 326 -17.95 -46.50 8.09
N LEU A 327 -18.65 -47.56 7.70
CA LEU A 327 -20.08 -47.67 7.36
C LEU A 327 -20.55 -47.46 5.89
N LYS A 328 -20.89 -48.64 5.35
CA LYS A 328 -21.45 -49.05 4.06
C LYS A 328 -22.94 -48.71 3.85
N ALA A 329 -23.23 -48.57 2.56
CA ALA A 329 -24.31 -49.20 1.77
C ALA A 329 -25.72 -48.57 1.71
N GLY A 330 -26.19 -48.46 0.46
CA GLY A 330 -27.58 -48.27 0.08
C GLY A 330 -27.72 -47.68 -1.33
N GLU A 331 -27.33 -48.43 -2.37
CA GLU A 331 -27.81 -48.19 -3.74
C GLU A 331 -29.20 -48.81 -3.88
N ASP A 332 -30.17 -48.08 -4.43
CA ASP A 332 -31.29 -48.66 -5.15
C ASP A 332 -31.73 -47.74 -6.30
N GLN A 333 -31.79 -48.34 -7.49
CA GLN A 333 -32.22 -47.74 -8.75
C GLN A 333 -33.75 -47.60 -8.79
N VAL A 334 -34.26 -46.46 -9.26
CA VAL A 334 -35.51 -46.41 -10.05
C VAL A 334 -35.38 -45.37 -11.15
N SER A 335 -35.33 -45.85 -12.38
CA SER A 335 -35.50 -45.11 -13.61
C SER A 335 -36.99 -44.86 -13.88
N ARG A 336 -37.43 -43.60 -13.94
CA ARG A 336 -38.67 -43.19 -14.63
C ARG A 336 -38.46 -41.85 -15.34
N SER A 337 -38.55 -41.93 -16.65
CA SER A 337 -38.60 -40.85 -17.62
C SER A 337 -39.88 -40.02 -17.46
N PHE A 338 -39.76 -38.70 -17.29
CA PHE A 338 -40.72 -37.73 -17.82
C PHE A 338 -39.99 -36.43 -18.17
N SER A 339 -40.25 -35.97 -19.38
CA SER A 339 -39.70 -34.82 -20.08
C SER A 339 -40.17 -33.49 -19.50
N HIS A 340 -39.25 -32.59 -19.15
CA HIS A 340 -39.44 -31.14 -19.30
C HIS A 340 -38.09 -30.40 -19.41
N GLU A 341 -37.96 -29.66 -20.52
CA GLU A 341 -37.11 -28.49 -20.80
C GLU A 341 -35.79 -28.33 -20.02
N LYS A 342 -34.69 -28.73 -20.68
CA LYS A 342 -33.34 -28.26 -20.33
C LYS A 342 -33.15 -26.82 -20.82
N THR A 343 -33.46 -25.85 -19.98
CA THR A 343 -32.72 -24.58 -20.00
C THR A 343 -31.32 -24.87 -19.48
N SER A 344 -30.32 -24.64 -20.35
CA SER A 344 -28.90 -24.78 -20.05
C SER A 344 -28.52 -23.86 -18.88
N ARG A 345 -28.48 -24.39 -17.65
CA ARG A 345 -27.66 -23.85 -16.57
C ARG A 345 -26.19 -24.03 -16.95
N ARG A 346 -25.68 -23.09 -17.76
CA ARG A 346 -24.25 -22.78 -17.81
C ARG A 346 -23.88 -22.26 -16.42
N GLY A 347 -22.97 -22.93 -15.74
CA GLY A 347 -22.35 -22.42 -14.52
C GLY A 347 -21.81 -21.01 -14.78
N LEU A 348 -22.02 -20.11 -13.82
CA LEU A 348 -21.41 -18.79 -13.81
C LEU A 348 -19.89 -18.95 -13.67
N CYS A 349 -19.19 -19.10 -14.80
CA CYS A 349 -17.82 -18.63 -14.88
C CYS A 349 -17.90 -17.10 -14.86
N SER A 350 -17.58 -16.48 -13.72
CA SER A 350 -17.43 -15.01 -13.60
C SER A 350 -16.49 -14.52 -14.71
N GLY A 351 -17.05 -13.75 -15.65
CA GLY A 351 -16.33 -13.22 -16.80
C GLY A 351 -15.34 -12.16 -16.35
N ARG A 352 -14.05 -12.49 -16.33
CA ARG A 352 -12.99 -11.49 -16.14
C ARG A 352 -13.02 -10.50 -17.31
N VAL A 353 -12.86 -9.21 -17.02
CA VAL A 353 -12.98 -8.12 -18.01
C VAL A 353 -11.64 -7.36 -18.06
N PRO A 354 -11.18 -6.88 -19.22
CA PRO A 354 -10.04 -5.98 -19.30
C PRO A 354 -10.31 -4.63 -18.61
N LEU A 355 -9.25 -4.01 -18.09
CA LEU A 355 -9.32 -2.62 -17.59
C LEU A 355 -9.62 -1.67 -18.75
N SER A 356 -10.44 -0.64 -18.49
CA SER A 356 -10.68 0.43 -19.45
C SER A 356 -9.54 1.45 -19.46
N GLU A 357 -9.43 2.23 -20.54
CA GLU A 357 -8.40 3.27 -20.64
C GLU A 357 -8.53 4.31 -19.53
N ALA A 358 -9.76 4.74 -19.21
CA ALA A 358 -10.02 5.68 -18.13
C ALA A 358 -9.59 5.13 -16.75
N GLN A 359 -9.78 3.82 -16.50
CA GLN A 359 -9.32 3.17 -15.27
C GLN A 359 -7.79 3.15 -15.16
N VAL A 360 -7.10 2.89 -16.27
CA VAL A 360 -5.62 2.90 -16.30
C VAL A 360 -5.08 4.33 -16.15
N GLN A 361 -5.71 5.32 -16.79
CA GLN A 361 -5.34 6.73 -16.61
C GLN A 361 -5.57 7.20 -15.16
N LEU A 362 -6.69 6.80 -14.54
CA LEU A 362 -6.94 7.06 -13.13
C LEU A 362 -5.84 6.42 -12.26
N LEU A 363 -5.54 5.13 -12.48
CA LEU A 363 -4.48 4.42 -11.76
C LEU A 363 -3.12 5.13 -11.85
N VAL A 364 -2.70 5.50 -13.05
CA VAL A 364 -1.44 6.25 -13.26
C VAL A 364 -1.49 7.63 -12.61
N GLY A 365 -2.63 8.29 -12.67
CA GLY A 365 -2.83 9.59 -12.03
C GLY A 365 -2.81 9.55 -10.49
N LEU A 366 -3.15 8.41 -9.89
CA LEU A 366 -3.09 8.18 -8.45
C LEU A 366 -1.66 7.84 -7.99
N TYR A 367 -0.88 7.16 -8.82
CA TYR A 367 0.47 6.67 -8.52
C TYR A 367 1.48 7.19 -9.55
N TYR A 368 1.81 8.48 -9.48
CA TYR A 368 2.52 9.16 -10.56
C TYR A 368 4.05 9.15 -10.38
N LEU A 369 4.63 10.15 -9.70
CA LEU A 369 6.08 10.28 -9.50
C LEU A 369 6.43 10.57 -8.03
N PRO A 370 7.70 10.41 -7.61
CA PRO A 370 8.08 10.61 -6.21
C PRO A 370 7.87 12.03 -5.66
N HIS A 371 7.87 13.03 -6.55
CA HIS A 371 7.81 14.45 -6.19
C HIS A 371 6.61 15.16 -6.82
N GLU A 372 5.71 14.42 -7.47
CA GLU A 372 4.60 14.98 -8.23
C GLU A 372 3.44 13.98 -8.28
N HIS A 373 2.27 14.44 -7.87
CA HIS A 373 1.01 13.70 -8.03
C HIS A 373 0.45 13.90 -9.43
N GLY A 374 -0.25 12.89 -9.95
CA GLY A 374 -1.03 13.07 -11.17
C GLY A 374 -2.33 13.85 -10.89
N PRO A 375 -3.03 14.33 -11.92
CA PRO A 375 -4.21 15.19 -11.75
C PRO A 375 -5.31 14.59 -10.84
N PRO A 376 -5.67 13.28 -10.92
CA PRO A 376 -6.64 12.69 -10.01
C PRO A 376 -6.25 12.78 -8.53
N ALA A 377 -4.99 12.47 -8.19
CA ALA A 377 -4.47 12.57 -6.83
C ALA A 377 -4.44 14.02 -6.32
N GLN A 378 -3.99 14.96 -7.16
CA GLN A 378 -3.97 16.38 -6.82
C GLN A 378 -5.38 16.91 -6.51
N ASN A 379 -6.35 16.61 -7.37
CA ASN A 379 -7.74 17.04 -7.18
C ASN A 379 -8.33 16.49 -5.88
N LEU A 380 -8.07 15.21 -5.59
CA LEU A 380 -8.54 14.55 -4.38
C LEU A 380 -7.98 15.22 -3.12
N LEU A 381 -6.67 15.47 -3.06
CA LEU A 381 -6.01 16.13 -1.93
C LEU A 381 -6.46 17.59 -1.78
N GLN A 382 -6.60 18.33 -2.88
CA GLN A 382 -7.05 19.71 -2.88
C GLN A 382 -8.50 19.84 -2.38
N ASP A 383 -9.39 18.97 -2.86
CA ASP A 383 -10.79 18.96 -2.40
C ASP A 383 -10.88 18.56 -0.93
N LEU A 384 -10.21 17.48 -0.49
CA LEU A 384 -10.23 17.06 0.92
C LEU A 384 -9.72 18.15 1.85
N THR A 385 -8.58 18.76 1.52
CA THR A 385 -7.97 19.84 2.31
C THR A 385 -8.91 21.03 2.43
N TRP A 386 -9.51 21.46 1.31
CA TRP A 386 -10.40 22.60 1.31
C TRP A 386 -11.73 22.31 2.02
N LEU A 387 -12.32 21.13 1.82
CA LEU A 387 -13.58 20.73 2.46
C LEU A 387 -13.44 20.71 3.98
N LYS A 388 -12.30 20.19 4.48
CA LYS A 388 -11.95 20.21 5.90
C LYS A 388 -11.81 21.64 6.42
N ALA A 389 -11.07 22.50 5.73
CA ALA A 389 -10.86 23.89 6.15
C ALA A 389 -12.16 24.74 6.13
N ASN A 390 -13.11 24.41 5.25
CA ASN A 390 -14.33 25.17 5.04
C ASN A 390 -15.60 24.49 5.59
N CYS A 391 -15.46 23.45 6.42
CA CYS A 391 -16.61 22.71 6.97
C CYS A 391 -17.53 23.57 7.85
N HIS A 392 -17.01 24.66 8.43
CA HIS A 392 -17.80 25.65 9.18
C HIS A 392 -18.91 26.28 8.33
N CYS A 393 -18.77 26.31 7.00
CA CYS A 393 -19.79 26.87 6.10
C CYS A 393 -21.09 26.06 6.09
N VAL A 394 -21.04 24.75 6.38
CA VAL A 394 -22.19 23.85 6.37
C VAL A 394 -22.69 23.47 7.77
N SER A 395 -22.04 23.99 8.83
CA SER A 395 -22.49 23.78 10.21
C SER A 395 -23.71 24.64 10.54
N VAL A 396 -24.78 24.01 11.01
CA VAL A 396 -26.09 24.62 11.23
C VAL A 396 -26.09 25.64 12.39
N ASN A 397 -25.10 25.60 13.29
CA ASN A 397 -25.08 26.37 14.54
C ASN A 397 -23.83 27.26 14.74
N GLY A 398 -23.15 27.67 13.67
CA GLY A 398 -22.00 28.59 13.73
C GLY A 398 -22.38 29.96 14.33
N ASN A 399 -21.63 30.41 15.35
CA ASN A 399 -21.87 31.70 16.01
C ASN A 399 -21.67 32.87 15.03
N GLY A 400 -22.75 33.54 14.65
CA GLY A 400 -22.75 34.97 14.32
C GLY A 400 -22.55 35.40 12.86
N LYS A 401 -22.13 34.53 11.94
CA LYS A 401 -22.15 34.82 10.49
C LYS A 401 -22.68 33.63 9.71
N LYS A 402 -23.96 33.69 9.31
CA LYS A 402 -24.49 32.76 8.30
C LYS A 402 -23.56 32.82 7.08
N ALA A 403 -22.96 31.69 6.72
CA ALA A 403 -22.19 31.59 5.49
C ALA A 403 -23.08 31.99 4.30
N SER A 404 -22.50 32.60 3.27
CA SER A 404 -23.27 32.97 2.09
C SER A 404 -23.82 31.69 1.42
N PRO A 405 -25.04 31.72 0.86
CA PRO A 405 -25.59 30.57 0.13
C PRO A 405 -24.64 30.02 -0.93
N GLN A 406 -23.91 30.92 -1.60
CA GLN A 406 -22.88 30.59 -2.59
C GLN A 406 -21.74 29.73 -2.02
N LYS A 407 -21.25 30.02 -0.80
CA LYS A 407 -20.20 29.20 -0.17
C LYS A 407 -20.70 27.83 0.27
N VAL A 408 -21.97 27.74 0.67
CA VAL A 408 -22.62 26.46 1.01
C VAL A 408 -22.75 25.59 -0.25
N GLU A 409 -23.18 26.19 -1.36
CA GLU A 409 -23.29 25.52 -2.66
C GLU A 409 -21.92 25.07 -3.17
N GLU A 410 -20.90 25.94 -3.11
CA GLU A 410 -19.51 25.59 -3.44
C GLU A 410 -19.03 24.40 -2.60
N TRP A 411 -19.29 24.39 -1.29
CA TRP A 411 -18.90 23.26 -0.44
C TRP A 411 -19.60 21.97 -0.85
N ARG A 412 -20.90 22.02 -1.16
CA ARG A 412 -21.67 20.85 -1.61
C ARG A 412 -21.18 20.34 -2.96
N ASP A 413 -20.86 21.22 -3.91
CA ASP A 413 -20.35 20.84 -5.23
C ASP A 413 -18.98 20.18 -5.12
N ARG A 414 -18.07 20.76 -4.31
CA ARG A 414 -16.74 20.17 -4.05
C ARG A 414 -16.84 18.85 -3.32
N ALA A 415 -17.75 18.73 -2.36
CA ALA A 415 -18.02 17.47 -1.68
C ALA A 415 -18.52 16.41 -2.67
N GLY A 416 -19.47 16.77 -3.54
CA GLY A 416 -19.96 15.90 -4.62
C GLY A 416 -18.83 15.38 -5.51
N ARG A 417 -17.91 16.25 -5.95
CA ARG A 417 -16.73 15.86 -6.75
C ARG A 417 -15.79 14.94 -5.99
N PHE A 418 -15.51 15.22 -4.70
CA PHE A 418 -14.66 14.38 -3.87
C PHE A 418 -15.27 12.99 -3.64
N LEU A 419 -16.57 12.91 -3.34
CA LEU A 419 -17.29 11.65 -3.15
C LEU A 419 -17.30 10.81 -4.43
N ALA A 420 -17.52 11.44 -5.60
CA ALA A 420 -17.44 10.77 -6.90
C ALA A 420 -16.04 10.22 -7.17
N ALA A 421 -14.98 10.97 -6.88
CA ALA A 421 -13.61 10.49 -7.01
C ALA A 421 -13.32 9.29 -6.08
N CYS A 422 -13.86 9.27 -4.86
CA CYS A 422 -13.75 8.11 -3.98
C CYS A 422 -14.45 6.87 -4.57
N ASP A 423 -15.61 7.06 -5.20
CA ASP A 423 -16.35 5.99 -5.86
C ASP A 423 -15.60 5.47 -7.10
N ASP A 424 -14.97 6.35 -7.89
CA ASP A 424 -14.12 5.95 -9.01
C ASP A 424 -12.93 5.08 -8.56
N VAL A 425 -12.31 5.38 -7.42
CA VAL A 425 -11.24 4.55 -6.84
C VAL A 425 -11.77 3.20 -6.34
N ALA A 426 -12.97 3.18 -5.74
CA ALA A 426 -13.59 1.93 -5.31
C ALA A 426 -13.96 1.03 -6.51
N LEU A 427 -14.44 1.62 -7.61
CA LEU A 427 -14.70 0.94 -8.87
C LEU A 427 -13.41 0.45 -9.55
N LEU A 428 -12.34 1.25 -9.53
CA LEU A 428 -11.01 0.85 -10.01
C LEU A 428 -10.50 -0.38 -9.25
N HIS A 429 -10.61 -0.39 -7.92
CA HIS A 429 -10.27 -1.55 -7.10
C HIS A 429 -11.03 -2.80 -7.56
N GLY A 430 -12.35 -2.71 -7.70
CA GLY A 430 -13.17 -3.82 -8.19
C GLY A 430 -12.77 -4.31 -9.60
N ALA A 431 -12.44 -3.38 -10.49
CA ALA A 431 -12.01 -3.69 -11.85
C ALA A 431 -10.64 -4.39 -11.88
N VAL A 432 -9.69 -3.96 -11.05
CA VAL A 432 -8.37 -4.61 -10.92
C VAL A 432 -8.49 -6.01 -10.36
N VAL A 433 -9.32 -6.22 -9.32
CA VAL A 433 -9.61 -7.56 -8.77
C VAL A 433 -10.21 -8.50 -9.81
N ASN A 434 -11.09 -7.99 -10.67
CA ASN A 434 -11.76 -8.77 -11.72
C ASN A 434 -11.02 -8.79 -13.06
N SER A 435 -9.82 -8.20 -13.12
CA SER A 435 -9.07 -8.07 -14.36
C SER A 435 -8.60 -9.43 -14.90
N ILE A 436 -8.53 -9.52 -16.23
CA ILE A 436 -7.97 -10.70 -16.93
C ILE A 436 -6.47 -10.86 -16.71
N ASN A 437 -5.74 -9.74 -16.55
CA ASN A 437 -4.29 -9.75 -16.33
C ASN A 437 -4.00 -9.85 -14.82
N ARG A 438 -3.76 -11.07 -14.36
CA ARG A 438 -3.57 -11.37 -12.94
C ARG A 438 -2.22 -10.87 -12.38
N ALA A 439 -1.20 -10.72 -13.23
CA ALA A 439 0.10 -10.21 -12.79
C ALA A 439 -0.04 -8.77 -12.28
N VAL A 440 -0.78 -7.93 -13.00
CA VAL A 440 -1.07 -6.54 -12.60
C VAL A 440 -1.89 -6.49 -11.32
N LEU A 441 -2.83 -7.42 -11.13
CA LEU A 441 -3.53 -7.52 -9.86
C LEU A 441 -2.53 -7.76 -8.72
N TYR A 442 -1.71 -8.81 -8.78
CA TYR A 442 -0.87 -9.17 -7.65
C TYR A 442 0.18 -8.10 -7.32
N ASP A 443 0.73 -7.45 -8.35
CA ASP A 443 1.69 -6.37 -8.19
C ASP A 443 1.04 -5.09 -7.63
N LEU A 444 -0.15 -4.70 -8.10
CA LEU A 444 -0.73 -3.39 -7.78
C LEU A 444 -1.84 -3.41 -6.72
N TYR A 445 -2.34 -4.59 -6.35
CA TYR A 445 -3.44 -4.74 -5.38
C TYR A 445 -3.17 -4.07 -4.03
N PRO A 446 -2.01 -4.26 -3.38
CA PRO A 446 -1.77 -3.69 -2.06
C PRO A 446 -1.93 -2.17 -2.02
N TYR A 447 -1.42 -1.48 -3.05
CA TYR A 447 -1.49 -0.02 -3.15
C TYR A 447 -2.92 0.48 -3.32
N ILE A 448 -3.66 -0.11 -4.27
CA ILE A 448 -5.02 0.31 -4.60
C ILE A 448 -5.96 0.02 -3.43
N TRP A 449 -5.79 -1.12 -2.79
CA TRP A 449 -6.58 -1.51 -1.63
C TRP A 449 -6.34 -0.58 -0.41
N ASP A 450 -5.08 -0.22 -0.13
CA ASP A 450 -4.73 0.71 0.95
C ASP A 450 -5.37 2.09 0.74
N LEU A 451 -5.23 2.64 -0.47
CA LEU A 451 -5.84 3.90 -0.83
C LEU A 451 -7.37 3.83 -0.75
N ARG A 452 -7.99 2.78 -1.29
CA ARG A 452 -9.45 2.59 -1.26
C ARG A 452 -10.00 2.59 0.17
N ASN A 453 -9.34 1.90 1.10
CA ASN A 453 -9.78 1.83 2.49
C ASN A 453 -9.57 3.15 3.24
N THR A 454 -8.50 3.88 2.94
CA THR A 454 -8.26 5.21 3.50
C THR A 454 -9.27 6.22 2.98
N LEU A 455 -9.58 6.17 1.68
CA LEU A 455 -10.64 6.98 1.07
C LEU A 455 -12.03 6.61 1.58
N LEU A 456 -12.30 5.36 1.94
CA LEU A 456 -13.56 4.97 2.55
C LEU A 456 -13.79 5.69 3.89
N VAL A 457 -12.74 5.86 4.70
CA VAL A 457 -12.77 6.66 5.94
C VAL A 457 -12.95 8.14 5.62
N ALA A 458 -12.18 8.68 4.68
CA ALA A 458 -12.26 10.09 4.30
C ALA A 458 -13.63 10.47 3.72
N LYS A 459 -14.21 9.60 2.88
CA LYS A 459 -15.55 9.71 2.33
C LYS A 459 -16.59 9.80 3.44
N ALA A 460 -16.55 8.87 4.40
CA ALA A 460 -17.45 8.87 5.55
C ALA A 460 -17.31 10.14 6.39
N PHE A 461 -16.08 10.63 6.59
CA PHE A 461 -15.81 11.86 7.32
C PHE A 461 -16.39 13.10 6.62
N ILE A 462 -16.25 13.22 5.29
CA ILE A 462 -16.85 14.32 4.53
C ILE A 462 -18.38 14.26 4.56
N CYS A 463 -18.98 13.07 4.40
CA CYS A 463 -20.44 12.91 4.54
C CYS A 463 -20.91 13.35 5.93
N TRP A 464 -20.18 12.94 6.98
CA TRP A 464 -20.48 13.32 8.36
C TRP A 464 -20.37 14.83 8.60
N LEU A 465 -19.36 15.51 8.04
CA LEU A 465 -19.23 16.97 8.12
C LEU A 465 -20.43 17.69 7.49
N GLY A 466 -20.99 17.17 6.40
CA GLY A 466 -22.12 17.76 5.68
C GLY A 466 -23.47 17.63 6.39
N GLU A 467 -23.59 16.74 7.38
CA GLU A 467 -24.83 16.47 8.12
C GLU A 467 -24.80 16.98 9.58
N ARG A 468 -23.73 17.67 10.01
CA ARG A 468 -23.47 18.01 11.42
C ARG A 468 -24.19 19.28 11.91
N ASP A 469 -24.64 19.23 13.17
CA ASP A 469 -25.35 20.30 13.90
C ASP A 469 -24.49 21.07 14.96
N SER A 470 -23.15 20.93 15.00
CA SER A 470 -22.33 21.39 16.16
C SER A 470 -20.98 22.10 15.83
N ARG A 471 -20.41 22.75 16.88
CA ARG A 471 -19.49 23.93 16.91
C ARG A 471 -18.01 23.73 16.50
N ASP A 472 -17.39 24.91 16.27
CA ASP A 472 -16.11 25.36 15.66
C ASP A 472 -14.72 24.84 16.11
N ASP A 473 -13.74 25.16 15.23
CA ASP A 473 -12.31 25.54 15.37
C ASP A 473 -11.16 24.51 15.54
N LEU A 474 -11.39 23.21 15.69
CA LEU A 474 -10.29 22.27 15.99
C LEU A 474 -9.65 21.53 14.80
N LEU A 475 -9.98 21.87 13.55
CA LEU A 475 -9.44 21.19 12.36
C LEU A 475 -8.26 21.93 11.72
N HIS A 476 -7.22 22.23 12.50
CA HIS A 476 -5.98 22.78 11.94
C HIS A 476 -5.15 21.65 11.31
N GLY A 477 -4.83 21.78 10.02
CA GLY A 477 -3.92 20.88 9.30
C GLY A 477 -2.47 21.33 9.47
N VAL A 478 -1.55 20.39 9.36
CA VAL A 478 -0.12 20.69 9.21
C VAL A 478 0.11 20.92 7.71
N GLU A 479 0.47 22.15 7.31
CA GLU A 479 1.04 22.39 5.98
C GLU A 479 2.44 21.75 5.97
N ALA A 480 2.53 20.55 5.42
CA ALA A 480 3.79 19.90 5.13
C ALA A 480 3.83 19.57 3.64
N GLU A 481 5.02 19.58 3.06
CA GLU A 481 5.18 19.18 1.66
C GLU A 481 4.76 17.70 1.49
N PRO A 482 4.03 17.34 0.39
CA PRO A 482 3.46 16.01 0.15
C PRO A 482 4.42 14.83 0.40
N TRP A 483 5.69 15.00 0.02
CA TRP A 483 6.73 13.97 0.08
C TRP A 483 7.38 13.80 1.46
N VAL A 484 6.94 14.53 2.48
CA VAL A 484 7.43 14.39 3.87
C VAL A 484 6.78 13.18 4.55
N PHE A 485 5.57 12.79 4.14
CA PHE A 485 4.83 11.69 4.78
C PHE A 485 5.14 10.35 4.13
N LYS A 486 5.45 9.35 4.97
CA LYS A 486 5.49 7.94 4.54
C LYS A 486 4.10 7.49 4.13
N GLY A 487 3.98 6.62 3.13
CA GLY A 487 2.69 6.06 2.71
C GLY A 487 2.12 6.59 1.39
N GLY A 488 2.84 7.47 0.69
CA GLY A 488 2.37 8.08 -0.56
C GLY A 488 1.01 8.78 -0.41
N LEU A 489 0.19 8.72 -1.47
CA LEU A 489 -1.13 9.34 -1.49
C LEU A 489 -2.04 8.87 -0.33
N SER A 490 -2.01 7.57 0.02
CA SER A 490 -2.78 7.04 1.15
C SER A 490 -2.32 7.67 2.47
N GLY A 491 -1.00 7.77 2.68
CA GLY A 491 -0.41 8.44 3.84
C GLY A 491 -0.81 9.91 3.94
N GLU A 492 -0.83 10.64 2.82
CA GLU A 492 -1.26 12.04 2.80
C GLU A 492 -2.75 12.21 3.12
N VAL A 493 -3.63 11.40 2.53
CA VAL A 493 -5.06 11.39 2.87
C VAL A 493 -5.25 11.07 4.35
N GLN A 494 -4.53 10.06 4.86
CA GLN A 494 -4.52 9.70 6.27
C GLN A 494 -4.16 10.91 7.15
N MET A 495 -3.08 11.64 6.84
CA MET A 495 -2.63 12.82 7.60
C MET A 495 -3.61 13.99 7.58
N LEU A 496 -4.46 14.08 6.55
CA LEU A 496 -5.54 15.07 6.50
C LEU A 496 -6.71 14.73 7.44
N LEU A 497 -6.84 13.48 7.89
CA LEU A 497 -7.88 13.07 8.84
C LEU A 497 -7.47 13.35 10.30
N PRO A 498 -8.42 13.66 11.20
CA PRO A 498 -8.17 13.84 12.64
C PRO A 498 -7.33 12.73 13.31
N MET A 499 -7.48 11.47 12.88
CA MET A 499 -6.72 10.32 13.41
C MET A 499 -5.39 10.07 12.69
N GLY A 500 -4.95 10.97 11.81
CA GLY A 500 -3.91 10.72 10.80
C GLY A 500 -2.56 10.22 11.31
N THR A 501 -2.21 10.49 12.56
CA THR A 501 -0.96 9.99 13.17
C THR A 501 -1.01 8.53 13.63
N SER A 502 -2.21 7.92 13.72
CA SER A 502 -2.40 6.57 14.26
C SER A 502 -2.12 5.48 13.22
N THR A 503 -0.88 5.01 13.13
CA THR A 503 -0.48 3.99 12.15
C THR A 503 -1.28 2.69 12.25
N GLU A 504 -1.65 2.24 13.45
CA GLU A 504 -2.39 1.00 13.69
C GLU A 504 -3.83 1.01 13.13
N LEU A 505 -4.42 2.20 12.94
CA LEU A 505 -5.77 2.34 12.39
C LEU A 505 -5.80 2.27 10.86
N PHE A 506 -4.69 2.62 10.20
CA PHE A 506 -4.60 2.70 8.74
C PHE A 506 -3.71 1.60 8.16
N SER A 507 -2.57 1.30 8.79
CA SER A 507 -1.58 0.34 8.30
C SER A 507 -1.94 -1.09 8.69
N HIS A 508 -2.28 -1.90 7.69
CA HIS A 508 -2.44 -3.35 7.82
C HIS A 508 -2.30 -4.04 6.46
N PRO A 509 -1.91 -5.32 6.43
CA PRO A 509 -1.77 -6.04 5.17
C PRO A 509 -3.14 -6.24 4.50
N PRO A 510 -3.19 -6.23 3.16
CA PRO A 510 -4.39 -6.58 2.40
C PRO A 510 -4.80 -8.04 2.67
N PRO A 511 -6.08 -8.40 2.44
CA PRO A 511 -6.52 -9.78 2.55
C PRO A 511 -5.79 -10.66 1.53
N LEU A 512 -5.44 -11.89 1.93
CA LEU A 512 -4.77 -12.87 1.06
C LEU A 512 -5.55 -13.16 -0.23
N PHE A 513 -6.88 -13.08 -0.15
CA PHE A 513 -7.78 -13.29 -1.28
C PHE A 513 -8.47 -11.97 -1.63
N PRO A 514 -8.08 -11.33 -2.75
CA PRO A 514 -8.72 -10.11 -3.21
C PRO A 514 -10.22 -10.31 -3.44
N THR A 515 -11.02 -9.35 -3.00
CA THR A 515 -12.47 -9.33 -3.20
C THR A 515 -12.89 -8.07 -3.93
N SER A 516 -13.81 -8.20 -4.89
CA SER A 516 -14.37 -7.04 -5.61
C SER A 516 -15.60 -6.46 -4.92
N ARG A 517 -15.99 -6.97 -3.74
CA ARG A 517 -17.19 -6.51 -3.03
C ARG A 517 -17.02 -5.06 -2.61
N LEU A 518 -17.96 -4.22 -3.03
CA LEU A 518 -17.97 -2.80 -2.69
C LEU A 518 -18.66 -2.60 -1.35
N TYR A 519 -18.09 -1.70 -0.56
CA TYR A 519 -18.60 -1.31 0.74
C TYR A 519 -18.66 0.21 0.82
N ASN A 520 -19.66 0.73 1.50
CA ASN A 520 -19.85 2.16 1.72
C ASN A 520 -20.09 2.41 3.21
N ILE A 521 -19.49 3.49 3.73
CA ILE A 521 -19.69 3.96 5.10
C ILE A 521 -20.33 5.34 5.02
N ARG A 522 -21.47 5.51 5.68
CA ARG A 522 -22.21 6.78 5.70
C ARG A 522 -22.86 7.03 7.05
N PRO A 523 -23.22 8.29 7.35
CA PRO A 523 -24.08 8.59 8.49
C PRO A 523 -25.40 7.82 8.47
N PHE A 524 -25.90 7.55 9.68
CA PHE A 524 -27.18 6.92 9.92
C PHE A 524 -28.35 7.80 9.46
N GLN A 525 -29.33 7.18 8.80
CA GLN A 525 -30.61 7.78 8.46
C GLN A 525 -31.74 7.04 9.15
N GLN A 526 -32.83 7.74 9.47
CA GLN A 526 -33.96 7.14 10.22
C GLN A 526 -34.55 5.88 9.55
N LYS A 527 -34.48 5.79 8.21
CA LYS A 527 -34.91 4.61 7.44
C LYS A 527 -34.09 3.34 7.75
N ASP A 528 -32.83 3.49 8.18
CA ASP A 528 -31.92 2.38 8.46
C ASP A 528 -32.26 1.66 9.76
N LYS A 529 -33.06 2.30 10.64
CA LYS A 529 -33.40 1.78 11.98
C LYS A 529 -33.93 0.35 11.93
N VAL A 530 -34.82 0.06 10.98
CA VAL A 530 -35.47 -1.25 10.84
C VAL A 530 -34.44 -2.33 10.52
N GLU A 531 -33.54 -2.07 9.56
CA GLU A 531 -32.50 -3.01 9.17
C GLU A 531 -31.44 -3.20 10.25
N LEU A 532 -31.03 -2.14 10.95
CA LEU A 532 -30.12 -2.24 12.09
C LEU A 532 -30.72 -3.09 13.22
N TYR A 533 -32.00 -2.91 13.52
CA TYR A 533 -32.70 -3.69 14.54
C TYR A 533 -32.84 -5.16 14.14
N ARG A 534 -33.04 -5.44 12.85
CA ARG A 534 -33.00 -6.80 12.31
C ARG A 534 -31.61 -7.41 12.46
N MET A 535 -30.56 -6.69 12.09
CA MET A 535 -29.16 -7.14 12.15
C MET A 535 -28.74 -7.49 13.59
N VAL A 536 -28.93 -6.59 14.55
CA VAL A 536 -28.50 -6.83 15.93
C VAL A 536 -29.30 -7.95 16.60
N ARG A 537 -30.58 -8.11 16.25
CA ARG A 537 -31.38 -9.27 16.68
C ARG A 537 -30.83 -10.58 16.13
N GLN A 538 -30.42 -10.62 14.86
CA GLN A 538 -29.78 -11.79 14.26
C GLN A 538 -28.45 -12.13 14.96
N LEU A 539 -27.61 -11.13 15.24
CA LEU A 539 -26.37 -11.32 16.00
C LEU A 539 -26.65 -11.85 17.42
N HIS A 540 -27.66 -11.28 18.09
CA HIS A 540 -28.04 -11.70 19.44
C HIS A 540 -28.52 -13.16 19.50
N GLN A 541 -29.31 -13.59 18.52
CA GLN A 541 -29.80 -14.97 18.40
C GLN A 541 -28.68 -15.99 18.16
N ARG A 542 -27.60 -15.59 17.49
CA ARG A 542 -26.42 -16.45 17.27
C ARG A 542 -25.54 -16.58 18.51
N GLY A 543 -25.40 -15.51 19.29
CA GLY A 543 -24.52 -15.49 20.48
C GLY A 543 -25.10 -16.18 21.73
N LYS A 544 -26.43 -16.27 21.85
CA LYS A 544 -27.11 -16.97 22.95
C LYS A 544 -27.96 -18.11 22.38
N GLY A 545 -27.51 -19.36 22.57
CA GLY A 545 -28.30 -20.52 22.16
C GLY A 545 -29.71 -20.50 22.77
N SER A 546 -30.75 -20.47 21.93
CA SER A 546 -32.21 -20.68 22.12
C SER A 546 -32.95 -20.33 23.44
N GLN A 547 -32.33 -19.82 24.51
CA GLN A 547 -32.96 -19.72 25.84
C GLN A 547 -33.69 -18.39 26.12
N ASP A 548 -33.49 -17.35 25.31
CA ASP A 548 -34.14 -16.03 25.49
C ASP A 548 -35.33 -15.79 24.52
N ALA A 549 -35.95 -16.86 24.00
CA ALA A 549 -37.05 -16.80 23.01
C ALA A 549 -38.38 -16.17 23.52
N ALA A 550 -38.41 -15.61 24.73
CA ALA A 550 -39.63 -15.22 25.42
C ALA A 550 -39.86 -13.69 25.51
N ILE A 551 -39.12 -12.86 24.78
CA ILE A 551 -39.40 -11.41 24.66
C ILE A 551 -40.13 -11.14 23.34
N SER A 552 -41.41 -10.78 23.44
CA SER A 552 -42.37 -10.82 22.32
C SER A 552 -42.29 -9.68 21.30
N HIS A 553 -41.56 -8.60 21.58
CA HIS A 553 -41.54 -7.43 20.69
C HIS A 553 -40.34 -7.44 19.73
N PRO A 554 -40.55 -7.32 18.40
CA PRO A 554 -39.48 -7.44 17.40
C PRO A 554 -38.36 -6.39 17.56
N ASP A 555 -38.68 -5.21 18.07
CA ASP A 555 -37.72 -4.11 18.26
C ASP A 555 -36.92 -4.20 19.56
N PHE A 556 -37.28 -5.05 20.51
CA PHE A 556 -36.75 -4.97 21.88
C PHE A 556 -35.23 -5.03 21.93
N ILE A 557 -34.63 -5.97 21.17
CA ILE A 557 -33.17 -6.11 21.10
C ILE A 557 -32.52 -4.87 20.47
N GLY A 558 -33.13 -4.31 19.43
CA GLY A 558 -32.63 -3.10 18.79
C GLY A 558 -32.73 -1.88 19.69
N ASP A 559 -33.85 -1.70 20.39
CA ASP A 559 -34.03 -0.61 21.36
C ASP A 559 -33.04 -0.72 22.52
N ARG A 560 -32.76 -1.93 23.00
CA ARG A 560 -31.75 -2.20 24.05
C ARG A 560 -30.33 -1.90 23.57
N CYS A 561 -29.97 -2.34 22.37
CA CYS A 561 -28.59 -2.30 21.92
C CYS A 561 -28.21 -1.00 21.21
N LEU A 562 -29.10 -0.40 20.42
CA LEU A 562 -28.78 0.77 19.60
C LEU A 562 -29.74 1.94 19.84
N GLY A 563 -30.97 1.68 20.28
CA GLY A 563 -32.07 2.66 20.26
C GLY A 563 -31.76 3.98 20.95
N ALA A 564 -31.20 3.95 22.16
CA ALA A 564 -30.86 5.16 22.91
C ALA A 564 -29.85 6.04 22.14
N SER A 565 -28.81 5.42 21.58
CA SER A 565 -27.78 6.12 20.84
C SER A 565 -28.30 6.65 19.49
N LEU A 566 -29.07 5.85 18.76
CA LEU A 566 -29.69 6.30 17.50
C LEU A 566 -30.69 7.44 17.71
N ALA A 567 -31.38 7.48 18.85
CA ALA A 567 -32.37 8.51 19.14
C ALA A 567 -31.74 9.80 19.71
N LEU A 568 -30.69 9.68 20.52
CA LEU A 568 -30.12 10.82 21.25
C LEU A 568 -28.83 11.37 20.63
N CYS A 569 -28.07 10.53 19.94
CA CYS A 569 -26.79 10.87 19.32
C CYS A 569 -26.67 10.30 17.89
N PRO A 570 -27.66 10.53 17.00
CA PRO A 570 -27.62 10.02 15.62
C PRO A 570 -26.38 10.49 14.85
N GLU A 571 -25.83 11.66 15.19
CA GLU A 571 -24.66 12.25 14.55
C GLU A 571 -23.35 11.47 14.77
N TYR A 572 -23.31 10.51 15.70
CA TYR A 572 -22.18 9.59 15.88
C TYR A 572 -22.56 8.14 15.54
N SER A 573 -23.59 7.97 14.71
CA SER A 573 -24.03 6.67 14.23
C SER A 573 -23.68 6.54 12.75
N LEU A 574 -22.80 5.60 12.43
CA LEU A 574 -22.37 5.28 11.08
C LEU A 574 -22.90 3.91 10.68
N VAL A 575 -23.33 3.80 9.44
CA VAL A 575 -23.83 2.57 8.83
C VAL A 575 -22.81 2.09 7.81
N LEU A 576 -22.56 0.78 7.84
CA LEU A 576 -21.82 0.06 6.83
C LEU A 576 -22.79 -0.74 5.96
N GLU A 577 -22.72 -0.53 4.66
CA GLU A 577 -23.56 -1.20 3.68
C GLU A 577 -22.72 -1.75 2.52
N ASP A 578 -23.24 -2.80 1.90
CA ASP A 578 -22.75 -3.34 0.63
C ASP A 578 -23.93 -3.53 -0.34
N GLU A 579 -23.68 -4.21 -1.46
CA GLU A 579 -24.69 -4.47 -2.50
C GLU A 579 -25.95 -5.20 -2.00
N LEU A 580 -25.87 -5.93 -0.87
CA LEU A 580 -26.99 -6.64 -0.25
C LEU A 580 -27.72 -5.79 0.82
N GLY A 581 -27.23 -4.58 1.11
CA GLY A 581 -27.79 -3.67 2.10
C GLY A 581 -26.92 -3.52 3.35
N VAL A 582 -27.54 -3.17 4.47
CA VAL A 582 -26.85 -2.89 5.74
C VAL A 582 -26.21 -4.16 6.31
N CYS A 583 -24.90 -4.12 6.51
CA CYS A 583 -24.11 -5.23 7.02
C CYS A 583 -23.26 -4.89 8.26
N GLY A 584 -23.27 -3.63 8.70
CA GLY A 584 -22.69 -3.24 9.98
C GLY A 584 -23.09 -1.83 10.43
N CYS A 585 -22.74 -1.49 11.66
CA CYS A 585 -22.84 -0.13 12.18
C CYS A 585 -21.79 0.13 13.28
N ALA A 586 -21.35 1.37 13.38
CA ALA A 586 -20.62 1.86 14.54
C ALA A 586 -21.40 3.02 15.14
N VAL A 587 -21.64 2.97 16.44
CA VAL A 587 -22.45 3.95 17.16
C VAL A 587 -21.63 4.48 18.33
N GLY A 588 -21.49 5.80 18.37
CA GLY A 588 -20.73 6.52 19.39
C GLY A 588 -21.61 7.37 20.29
N ILE A 589 -21.07 7.66 21.46
CA ILE A 589 -21.57 8.64 22.41
C ILE A 589 -20.38 9.56 22.71
N LEU A 590 -20.52 10.86 22.43
CA LEU A 590 -19.43 11.82 22.64
C LEU A 590 -19.12 12.01 24.13
N ASP A 591 -20.16 12.26 24.94
CA ASP A 591 -20.04 12.48 26.38
C ASP A 591 -21.05 11.61 27.13
N VAL A 592 -20.55 10.55 27.77
CA VAL A 592 -21.38 9.55 28.45
C VAL A 592 -22.19 10.17 29.59
N ARG A 593 -21.66 11.18 30.30
CA ARG A 593 -22.36 11.84 31.42
C ARG A 593 -23.63 12.56 30.95
N SER A 594 -23.51 13.37 29.90
CA SER A 594 -24.61 14.12 29.31
C SER A 594 -25.62 13.18 28.64
N PHE A 595 -25.12 12.13 28.00
CA PHE A 595 -25.97 11.08 27.42
C PHE A 595 -26.79 10.37 28.48
N ALA A 596 -26.19 9.95 29.60
CA ALA A 596 -26.89 9.26 30.69
C ALA A 596 -28.04 10.12 31.25
N LYS A 597 -27.81 11.42 31.47
CA LYS A 597 -28.85 12.36 31.91
C LYS A 597 -30.01 12.45 30.90
N ARG A 598 -29.70 12.59 29.60
CA ARG A 598 -30.71 12.63 28.53
C ARG A 598 -31.48 11.32 28.42
N CYS A 599 -30.78 10.19 28.55
CA CYS A 599 -31.36 8.85 28.51
C CYS A 599 -32.37 8.65 29.65
N GLN A 600 -32.00 9.03 30.88
CA GLN A 600 -32.89 8.99 32.04
C GLN A 600 -34.12 9.90 31.89
N ALA A 601 -33.93 11.10 31.32
CA ALA A 601 -35.00 12.08 31.19
C ALA A 601 -35.99 11.77 30.05
N THR A 602 -35.54 11.14 28.95
CA THR A 602 -36.34 11.03 27.71
C THR A 602 -36.49 9.62 27.18
N TRP A 603 -35.40 8.85 27.10
CA TRP A 603 -35.41 7.52 26.50
C TRP A 603 -36.03 6.46 27.41
N LEU A 604 -35.60 6.39 28.68
CA LEU A 604 -36.09 5.39 29.62
C LEU A 604 -37.61 5.51 29.90
N PRO A 605 -38.19 6.72 30.07
CA PRO A 605 -39.64 6.87 30.13
C PRO A 605 -40.34 6.33 28.89
N ALA A 606 -39.89 6.67 27.68
CA ALA A 606 -40.48 6.19 26.44
C ALA A 606 -40.39 4.65 26.30
N MET A 607 -39.30 4.03 26.77
CA MET A 607 -39.16 2.57 26.77
C MET A 607 -40.08 1.89 27.79
N ARG A 608 -40.35 2.52 28.94
CA ARG A 608 -41.33 2.02 29.92
C ARG A 608 -42.74 2.00 29.33
N ASP A 609 -43.10 3.02 28.57
CA ASP A 609 -44.39 3.11 27.89
C ASP A 609 -44.51 2.10 26.74
N LYS A 610 -43.43 1.91 25.95
CA LYS A 610 -43.37 0.93 24.85
C LYS A 610 -43.40 -0.52 25.36
N TYR A 611 -42.81 -0.79 26.53
CA TYR A 611 -42.67 -2.13 27.11
C TYR A 611 -43.27 -2.23 28.52
N PRO A 612 -44.61 -2.18 28.66
CA PRO A 612 -45.26 -2.15 29.98
C PRO A 612 -45.12 -3.47 30.74
N SER A 613 -44.86 -3.38 32.05
CA SER A 613 -44.98 -4.52 32.97
C SER A 613 -46.45 -4.90 33.12
N ARG A 614 -46.84 -6.15 32.81
CA ARG A 614 -48.21 -6.61 33.11
C ARG A 614 -48.44 -6.68 34.62
N PRO A 615 -49.60 -6.22 35.14
CA PRO A 615 -49.93 -6.35 36.56
C PRO A 615 -50.21 -7.82 36.94
N HIS A 616 -49.96 -8.11 38.22
CA HIS A 616 -49.94 -9.42 38.87
C HIS A 616 -51.08 -10.40 38.49
N GLY A 617 -50.72 -11.66 38.25
CA GLY A 617 -51.71 -12.76 38.21
C GLY A 617 -51.34 -14.02 37.41
N ALA A 618 -50.33 -13.99 36.55
CA ALA A 618 -49.86 -15.18 35.83
C ALA A 618 -48.35 -15.34 35.99
N SER A 619 -47.89 -16.55 36.30
CA SER A 619 -46.48 -16.92 36.40
C SER A 619 -45.71 -16.52 35.13
N GLY A 620 -45.05 -15.36 35.15
CA GLY A 620 -44.41 -14.77 33.98
C GLY A 620 -43.14 -14.02 34.36
N HIS A 621 -42.04 -14.75 34.47
CA HIS A 621 -40.70 -14.24 34.80
C HIS A 621 -40.11 -13.29 33.73
N THR A 622 -40.82 -13.01 32.65
CA THR A 622 -40.27 -12.42 31.42
C THR A 622 -40.49 -10.91 31.27
N ALA A 623 -41.62 -10.37 31.75
CA ALA A 623 -41.95 -8.95 31.58
C ALA A 623 -41.16 -8.04 32.57
N THR A 624 -40.92 -8.52 33.79
CA THR A 624 -40.11 -7.82 34.80
C THR A 624 -38.62 -7.77 34.43
N LYS A 625 -38.12 -8.78 33.70
CA LYS A 625 -36.75 -8.82 33.15
C LYS A 625 -36.50 -7.74 32.10
N ALA A 626 -37.48 -7.44 31.25
CA ALA A 626 -37.35 -6.48 30.15
C ALA A 626 -36.98 -5.06 30.64
N LEU A 627 -37.58 -4.60 31.74
CA LEU A 627 -37.26 -3.32 32.36
C LEU A 627 -35.92 -3.34 33.10
N LEU A 628 -35.57 -4.45 33.76
CA LEU A 628 -34.24 -4.61 34.37
C LEU A 628 -33.10 -4.47 33.34
N TYR A 629 -33.30 -4.93 32.10
CA TYR A 629 -32.33 -4.77 31.01
C TYR A 629 -32.11 -3.30 30.56
N PHE A 630 -33.10 -2.43 30.73
CA PHE A 630 -32.97 -0.98 30.44
C PHE A 630 -32.56 -0.16 31.67
N HIS A 631 -32.77 -0.71 32.87
CA HIS A 631 -32.46 -0.10 34.18
C HIS A 631 -31.09 -0.52 34.73
N GLU A 632 -30.27 -1.27 33.99
CA GLU A 632 -28.84 -1.38 34.32
C GLU A 632 -28.20 0.01 34.20
N GLU A 633 -28.19 0.75 35.30
CA GLU A 633 -27.51 2.03 35.44
C GLU A 633 -26.09 1.90 34.86
N GLN A 634 -25.82 2.64 33.79
CA GLN A 634 -24.49 2.76 33.22
C GLN A 634 -23.65 3.73 34.07
N ASP A 635 -23.46 3.39 35.33
CA ASP A 635 -22.57 4.11 36.24
C ASP A 635 -21.14 3.65 35.99
N TYR A 636 -20.44 4.39 35.14
CA TYR A 636 -19.00 4.26 34.96
C TYR A 636 -18.27 5.16 35.97
N PRO A 637 -17.14 4.71 36.53
CA PRO A 637 -16.41 5.50 37.51
C PRO A 637 -15.86 6.79 36.87
N ASP A 638 -15.81 7.87 37.66
CA ASP A 638 -15.32 9.17 37.20
C ASP A 638 -13.89 9.11 36.66
N SER A 639 -13.05 8.22 37.21
CA SER A 639 -11.68 7.98 36.74
C SER A 639 -11.63 7.44 35.32
N LEU A 640 -12.57 6.58 34.92
CA LEU A 640 -12.68 6.10 33.53
C LEU A 640 -13.10 7.25 32.62
N LEU A 641 -14.20 7.94 32.97
CA LEU A 641 -14.79 8.98 32.14
C LEU A 641 -13.91 10.24 32.02
N TYR A 642 -12.97 10.45 32.95
CA TYR A 642 -11.99 11.52 32.86
C TYR A 642 -11.03 11.35 31.67
N HIS A 643 -10.55 10.12 31.44
CA HIS A 643 -9.64 9.80 30.32
C HIS A 643 -10.39 9.37 29.06
N PHE A 644 -11.56 8.74 29.21
CA PHE A 644 -12.36 8.17 28.14
C PHE A 644 -13.81 8.69 28.22
N PRO A 645 -14.07 9.97 27.89
CA PRO A 645 -15.40 10.57 27.99
C PRO A 645 -16.40 9.96 27.00
N SER A 646 -15.92 9.39 25.89
CA SER A 646 -16.74 8.81 24.85
C SER A 646 -16.90 7.29 24.99
N GLN A 647 -18.02 6.78 24.50
CA GLN A 647 -18.28 5.34 24.39
C GLN A 647 -18.55 4.98 22.93
N LEU A 648 -18.14 3.77 22.51
CA LEU A 648 -18.51 3.23 21.21
C LEU A 648 -19.12 1.82 21.31
N ARG A 649 -19.91 1.48 20.31
CA ARG A 649 -20.38 0.12 20.01
C ARG A 649 -20.21 -0.14 18.51
N LEU A 650 -19.58 -1.27 18.18
CA LEU A 650 -19.36 -1.72 16.81
C LEU A 650 -20.13 -3.02 16.58
N GLU A 651 -20.99 -3.10 15.58
CA GLU A 651 -21.68 -4.34 15.23
C GLU A 651 -21.50 -4.60 13.74
N ALA A 652 -21.16 -5.82 13.37
CA ALA A 652 -21.00 -6.22 11.98
C ALA A 652 -21.46 -7.67 11.81
N LEU A 653 -22.04 -7.98 10.65
CA LEU A 653 -22.39 -9.34 10.29
C LEU A 653 -21.11 -10.18 10.08
N PRO A 654 -21.06 -11.44 10.55
CA PRO A 654 -19.89 -12.29 10.38
C PRO A 654 -19.64 -12.70 8.91
N GLU A 655 -20.62 -12.50 8.02
CA GLU A 655 -20.50 -12.76 6.58
C GLU A 655 -19.73 -11.68 5.79
N LEU A 656 -19.09 -10.71 6.48
CA LEU A 656 -18.20 -9.75 5.84
C LEU A 656 -17.02 -10.48 5.18
N VAL A 657 -16.88 -10.29 3.86
CA VAL A 657 -15.80 -10.90 3.06
C VAL A 657 -14.47 -10.19 3.31
N ASP A 658 -14.53 -8.89 3.62
CA ASP A 658 -13.36 -8.06 3.89
C ASP A 658 -13.45 -7.51 5.32
N CYS A 659 -12.64 -8.07 6.22
CA CYS A 659 -12.62 -7.66 7.62
C CYS A 659 -11.99 -6.28 7.84
N SER A 660 -11.20 -5.76 6.89
CA SER A 660 -10.62 -4.41 6.97
C SER A 660 -11.68 -3.32 7.01
N VAL A 661 -12.86 -3.59 6.46
CA VAL A 661 -13.94 -2.61 6.40
C VAL A 661 -14.53 -2.33 7.78
N SER A 662 -14.51 -3.30 8.69
CA SER A 662 -14.86 -3.08 10.10
C SER A 662 -13.89 -2.14 10.80
N ARG A 663 -12.60 -2.21 10.42
CA ARG A 663 -11.58 -1.25 10.87
C ARG A 663 -11.86 0.14 10.30
N SER A 664 -12.11 0.27 9.00
CA SER A 664 -12.49 1.56 8.39
C SER A 664 -13.74 2.17 9.06
N LEU A 665 -14.74 1.36 9.38
CA LEU A 665 -15.94 1.79 10.11
C LEU A 665 -15.64 2.31 11.51
N LEU A 666 -14.82 1.59 12.27
CA LEU A 666 -14.36 2.06 13.57
C LEU A 666 -13.58 3.36 13.43
N THR A 667 -12.58 3.40 12.54
CA THR A 667 -11.72 4.57 12.29
C THR A 667 -12.55 5.80 11.89
N ALA A 668 -13.58 5.64 11.06
CA ALA A 668 -14.49 6.73 10.70
C ALA A 668 -15.24 7.30 11.92
N LEU A 669 -15.73 6.43 12.82
CA LEU A 669 -16.37 6.88 14.06
C LEU A 669 -15.36 7.58 14.99
N LEU A 670 -14.16 7.01 15.17
CA LEU A 670 -13.11 7.62 15.98
C LEU A 670 -12.72 9.00 15.44
N THR A 671 -12.64 9.13 14.12
CA THR A 671 -12.36 10.39 13.43
C THR A 671 -13.42 11.45 13.75
N ALA A 672 -14.70 11.08 13.74
CA ALA A 672 -15.81 11.97 14.11
C ALA A 672 -15.77 12.38 15.59
N LEU A 673 -15.49 11.44 16.51
CA LEU A 673 -15.38 11.73 17.94
C LEU A 673 -14.19 12.65 18.25
N LYS A 674 -13.03 12.37 17.65
CA LYS A 674 -11.82 13.19 17.80
C LYS A 674 -12.01 14.59 17.25
N ALA A 675 -12.65 14.72 16.07
CA ALA A 675 -12.99 16.02 15.48
C ALA A 675 -13.88 16.88 16.39
N ASN A 676 -14.63 16.24 17.31
CA ASN A 676 -15.51 16.90 18.28
C ASN A 676 -14.94 16.97 19.69
N GLY A 677 -13.62 16.86 19.80
CA GLY A 677 -12.90 17.15 21.05
C GLY A 677 -12.84 15.99 22.04
N SER A 678 -13.28 14.79 21.65
CA SER A 678 -13.04 13.62 22.50
C SER A 678 -11.55 13.30 22.59
N GLN A 679 -11.07 13.08 23.81
CA GLN A 679 -9.68 12.72 24.11
C GLN A 679 -9.48 11.21 24.25
N GLY A 680 -10.58 10.46 24.39
CA GLY A 680 -10.53 9.02 24.59
C GLY A 680 -11.92 8.39 24.49
N VAL A 681 -11.93 7.14 24.10
CA VAL A 681 -13.13 6.34 23.92
C VAL A 681 -12.97 4.98 24.58
N PHE A 682 -14.07 4.42 25.09
CA PHE A 682 -14.10 3.05 25.58
C PHE A 682 -15.25 2.23 24.99
N CYS A 683 -15.15 0.91 25.11
CA CYS A 683 -16.22 -0.02 24.81
C CYS A 683 -16.23 -1.17 25.81
N GLU A 684 -17.36 -1.88 25.90
CA GLU A 684 -17.49 -3.10 26.70
C GLU A 684 -17.50 -4.31 25.76
N VAL A 685 -16.73 -5.34 26.11
CA VAL A 685 -16.62 -6.60 25.36
C VAL A 685 -16.81 -7.77 26.32
N GLN A 686 -17.46 -8.84 25.87
CA GLN A 686 -17.58 -10.04 26.69
C GLN A 686 -16.23 -10.80 26.72
N PRO A 687 -15.76 -11.28 27.88
CA PRO A 687 -14.48 -11.99 28.01
C PRO A 687 -14.38 -13.22 27.10
N ILE A 688 -15.52 -13.84 26.79
CA ILE A 688 -15.60 -15.02 25.92
C ILE A 688 -15.42 -14.70 24.42
N ASP A 689 -15.49 -13.41 24.03
CA ASP A 689 -15.36 -12.96 22.64
C ASP A 689 -13.89 -12.60 22.33
N GLY A 690 -13.03 -13.62 22.30
CA GLY A 690 -11.59 -13.46 22.09
C GLY A 690 -11.24 -12.80 20.75
N LEU A 691 -12.02 -13.04 19.69
CA LEU A 691 -11.82 -12.44 18.36
C LEU A 691 -12.01 -10.93 18.40
N ARG A 692 -13.06 -10.46 19.09
CA ARG A 692 -13.34 -9.03 19.24
C ARG A 692 -12.31 -8.32 20.12
N MET A 693 -11.84 -8.98 21.18
CA MET A 693 -10.74 -8.51 22.01
C MET A 693 -9.46 -8.33 21.16
N GLU A 694 -9.05 -9.37 20.44
CA GLU A 694 -7.85 -9.32 19.58
C GLU A 694 -7.97 -8.23 18.49
N PHE A 695 -9.15 -8.12 17.87
CA PHE A 695 -9.43 -7.07 16.88
C PHE A 695 -9.22 -5.66 17.46
N LEU A 696 -9.82 -5.36 18.62
CA LEU A 696 -9.71 -4.04 19.24
C LEU A 696 -8.29 -3.77 19.76
N THR A 697 -7.60 -4.76 20.32
CA THR A 697 -6.20 -4.61 20.76
C THR A 697 -5.26 -4.31 19.61
N LYS A 698 -5.44 -4.94 18.44
CA LYS A 698 -4.69 -4.59 17.21
C LYS A 698 -4.95 -3.17 16.73
N LEU A 699 -6.08 -2.58 17.13
CA LEU A 699 -6.44 -1.18 16.88
C LEU A 699 -6.05 -0.26 18.04
N GLY A 700 -5.18 -0.72 18.95
CA GLY A 700 -4.62 0.06 20.06
C GLY A 700 -5.58 0.30 21.22
N PHE A 701 -6.63 -0.50 21.37
CA PHE A 701 -7.42 -0.52 22.60
C PHE A 701 -6.72 -1.34 23.68
N LEU A 702 -6.73 -0.83 24.90
CA LEU A 702 -6.13 -1.45 26.08
C LEU A 702 -7.20 -1.80 27.11
N GLU A 703 -7.01 -2.91 27.81
CA GLU A 703 -7.89 -3.30 28.91
C GLU A 703 -7.76 -2.32 30.08
N ILE A 704 -8.90 -1.85 30.58
CA ILE A 704 -8.99 -0.98 31.74
C ILE A 704 -9.56 -1.78 32.89
N LEU A 705 -8.74 -1.99 33.91
CA LEU A 705 -9.14 -2.67 35.13
C LEU A 705 -10.24 -1.87 35.82
N ARG A 706 -11.41 -2.50 35.96
CA ARG A 706 -12.44 -2.01 36.87
C ARG A 706 -11.93 -2.25 38.29
N GLY A 707 -11.80 -1.19 39.10
CA GLY A 707 -11.72 -1.35 40.56
C GLY A 707 -12.93 -2.15 41.08
N GLU A 708 -12.94 -2.51 42.37
CA GLU A 708 -13.86 -3.47 43.05
C GLU A 708 -15.40 -3.23 42.96
N ALA A 709 -15.92 -2.60 41.90
CA ALA A 709 -17.32 -2.29 41.68
C ALA A 709 -18.00 -3.38 40.82
N ARG A 710 -18.75 -4.27 41.49
CA ARG A 710 -19.74 -5.27 41.02
C ARG A 710 -19.33 -6.16 39.82
N PRO A 711 -19.72 -7.45 39.80
CA PRO A 711 -19.39 -8.36 38.71
C PRO A 711 -20.28 -8.06 37.50
N ARG A 712 -19.96 -7.02 36.73
CA ARG A 712 -20.36 -6.98 35.33
C ARG A 712 -19.44 -7.95 34.59
N GLU A 713 -20.02 -8.95 33.94
CA GLU A 713 -19.27 -9.98 33.21
C GLU A 713 -18.43 -9.43 32.06
N GLY A 714 -18.59 -8.17 31.63
CA GLY A 714 -17.87 -7.54 30.51
C GLY A 714 -16.54 -6.86 30.88
N VAL A 715 -15.53 -7.01 30.02
CA VAL A 715 -14.24 -6.30 30.03
C VAL A 715 -14.39 -4.91 29.42
N VAL A 716 -13.74 -3.90 29.99
CA VAL A 716 -13.67 -2.55 29.41
C VAL A 716 -12.37 -2.40 28.65
N LEU A 717 -12.48 -1.98 27.39
CA LEU A 717 -11.35 -1.62 26.55
C LEU A 717 -11.41 -0.13 26.23
N GLY A 718 -10.31 0.60 26.41
CA GLY A 718 -10.21 2.03 26.09
C GLY A 718 -9.05 2.37 25.17
N ARG A 719 -9.22 3.46 24.42
CA ARG A 719 -8.24 4.02 23.48
C ARG A 719 -8.23 5.54 23.59
N LEU A 720 -7.05 6.14 23.69
CA LEU A 720 -6.88 7.59 23.56
C LEU A 720 -6.96 7.99 22.09
N LEU A 721 -7.54 9.16 21.82
CA LEU A 721 -7.76 9.69 20.47
C LEU A 721 -6.82 10.83 20.13
#